data_AF-A0A6G2VGV7-F1
#
_entry.id   AF-A0A6G2VGV7-F1
#
_cell.length_a   1.000
_cell.length_b   1.000
_cell.length_c   1.000
_cell.angle_alpha   90.00
_cell.angle_beta   90.00
_cell.angle_gamma   90.00
#
_symmetry.space_group_name_H-M   'P 1'
#
loop_
_entity.id
_entity.type
_entity.pdbx_description
1 polymer ?
#
loop_
_entity_poly.entity_id
_entity_poly.type
_entity_poly.pdbx_seq_one_letter_code
_entity_poly.pdbx_strand_id
1 'polypeptide(L)'
;MVPAGDDPAGGRGADSGPRPLEFFSAEERAEFKKSRLDLRRPADGAPVVLLDEQDVAEEHFRWRATRREFGAGPVPAAAFGNLLGLLRETEVDGRGRRLYPSAGDTYSVQVYLHVRPGGVEGVPEGLYYHHPVEHALHLIDAHPDLARSRHFPYNRPVFDGAAFELFLFGADAAIEPLYGADSGSFQLLEAGYIGQLMLLAQPSTGVALCPVGTLALDGVRAQLGLGEGHRYLHAFLGGTLAEAPAATGARGERPLFAQPAEAVPAVPGPDGPAAERTAEIAIVGAACRFPGADDLDAFWTNLSRGTRSLTDVPEHRRAHFPARAPAGGYLSDVDSFDSLLFRIAPAEAAGLDPQLRLLLHTVWDCLDNAGHTPRSLEAAGRVGLFCGAMWWDHQHVGADRARDGHDATISATASEAANRISHFFGFDGPSLAVDTSCSSSLSALHLAVESLRRGECESALVVAANLLTHPYHTRLLADLGLLAERVPDGAFDARTAGWSPGEGVAGVLLRPVSRALRDGDTGLAVIEATGIGHAGAAGRFGTPQADRLAGSIGRTLAAAGLAPGDVDYVECAAAGALLADAAELEALGTVFEGGTVLVGTVKPNIGHLEAAAGLSQLVKVLLQFRHGRIAPTLLADPAHQDVAWPRSLRPAGHLVFWPGSGPGRALVNAVGATGTYGHAVLRAWPPTGADGGAERSDRGGRYAFPLTAQTDERLAELAGLLSRRLGTRPVPALGDVALTLQSGRTHLERRAVLEASTTEELRSALDALAEGGAPPAVTDAALTAWRSGADIDWSGHRPAGARRVPLPSLPFARVPLPG
;
A
#
# COMPACT_ATOMS: atom_id res chain seq x y z
N MET A 1 -75.24 8.09 23.74
CA MET A 1 -75.98 6.95 24.28
C MET A 1 -74.97 5.91 24.72
N VAL A 2 -74.90 5.65 26.02
CA VAL A 2 -74.24 4.48 26.66
C VAL A 2 -75.40 3.70 27.26
N PRO A 3 -75.51 2.35 27.13
CA PRO A 3 -74.76 1.34 27.93
C PRO A 3 -74.39 0.06 27.14
N ALA A 4 -73.67 -0.97 27.61
CA ALA A 4 -72.89 -1.29 28.82
C ALA A 4 -72.07 -2.57 28.52
N GLY A 5 -71.01 -2.81 29.30
CA GLY A 5 -70.29 -4.08 29.40
C GLY A 5 -68.91 -3.92 30.07
N ASP A 6 -68.89 -3.97 31.40
CA ASP A 6 -67.69 -3.96 32.27
C ASP A 6 -66.84 -5.23 32.15
N ASP A 7 -65.51 -5.08 32.30
CA ASP A 7 -64.70 -5.97 33.15
C ASP A 7 -63.41 -5.25 33.63
N PRO A 8 -62.98 -5.38 34.91
CA PRO A 8 -61.95 -4.55 35.53
C PRO A 8 -60.55 -5.20 35.56
N ALA A 9 -59.58 -4.38 35.96
CA ALA A 9 -58.14 -4.58 35.90
C ALA A 9 -57.54 -5.76 36.70
N GLY A 10 -56.42 -6.31 36.20
CA GLY A 10 -55.46 -7.10 36.98
C GLY A 10 -54.30 -7.76 36.20
N GLY A 11 -53.19 -7.05 35.96
CA GLY A 11 -51.82 -7.52 36.22
C GLY A 11 -51.02 -8.46 35.27
N ARG A 12 -50.08 -7.85 34.52
CA ARG A 12 -48.64 -8.19 34.25
C ARG A 12 -48.17 -9.54 33.65
N GLY A 13 -47.28 -9.41 32.65
CA GLY A 13 -46.11 -10.28 32.35
C GLY A 13 -45.82 -10.41 30.83
N ALA A 14 -45.10 -9.50 30.16
CA ALA A 14 -43.63 -9.35 30.05
C ALA A 14 -42.94 -10.37 29.10
N ASP A 15 -42.45 -9.84 27.97
CA ASP A 15 -41.12 -10.03 27.35
C ASP A 15 -40.39 -11.37 27.59
N SER A 16 -40.15 -12.16 26.53
CA SER A 16 -39.50 -13.48 26.63
C SER A 16 -38.34 -13.66 25.63
N GLY A 17 -37.41 -12.70 25.60
CA GLY A 17 -36.01 -13.01 25.27
C GLY A 17 -35.31 -13.67 26.47
N PRO A 18 -34.27 -14.50 26.26
CA PRO A 18 -33.53 -15.10 27.37
C PRO A 18 -32.95 -14.00 28.27
N ARG A 19 -33.19 -14.09 29.59
CA ARG A 19 -32.61 -13.15 30.56
C ARG A 19 -31.08 -13.23 30.52
N PRO A 20 -30.36 -12.10 30.45
CA PRO A 20 -28.92 -12.08 30.65
C PRO A 20 -28.59 -12.66 32.03
N LEU A 21 -27.64 -13.59 32.10
CA LEU A 21 -27.15 -14.14 33.37
C LEU A 21 -26.05 -13.24 33.92
N GLU A 22 -25.94 -13.11 35.25
CA GLU A 22 -24.81 -12.41 35.82
C GLU A 22 -23.56 -13.29 35.73
N PHE A 23 -22.68 -12.96 34.78
CA PHE A 23 -21.45 -13.71 34.47
C PHE A 23 -20.56 -14.02 35.69
N PHE A 24 -20.60 -13.19 36.75
CA PHE A 24 -19.79 -13.38 37.95
C PHE A 24 -20.43 -14.28 39.01
N SER A 25 -21.70 -14.64 38.90
CA SER A 25 -22.35 -15.59 39.80
C SER A 25 -21.88 -17.02 39.51
N ALA A 26 -21.29 -17.68 40.52
CA ALA A 26 -20.86 -19.08 40.38
C ALA A 26 -22.06 -20.05 40.33
N GLU A 27 -23.15 -19.72 41.03
CA GLU A 27 -24.35 -20.53 41.13
C GLU A 27 -25.17 -20.51 39.84
N GLU A 28 -25.40 -19.32 39.27
CA GLU A 28 -26.13 -19.19 38.00
C GLU A 28 -25.40 -19.83 36.83
N ARG A 29 -24.05 -19.70 36.78
CA ARG A 29 -23.23 -20.40 35.77
C ARG A 29 -23.29 -21.91 35.91
N ALA A 30 -23.30 -22.43 37.13
CA ALA A 30 -23.40 -23.87 37.36
C ALA A 30 -24.77 -24.40 36.92
N GLU A 31 -25.86 -23.69 37.20
CA GLU A 31 -27.21 -24.10 36.80
C GLU A 31 -27.41 -23.99 35.28
N PHE A 32 -26.89 -22.94 34.64
CA PHE A 32 -26.89 -22.80 33.19
C PHE A 32 -26.17 -23.98 32.51
N LYS A 33 -24.99 -24.37 33.01
CA LYS A 33 -24.24 -25.52 32.49
C LYS A 33 -24.97 -26.86 32.63
N LYS A 34 -25.74 -27.06 33.71
CA LYS A 34 -26.54 -28.29 33.90
C LYS A 34 -27.62 -28.47 32.83
N SER A 35 -28.09 -27.39 32.23
CA SER A 35 -29.15 -27.45 31.22
C SER A 35 -28.71 -28.06 29.88
N ARG A 36 -27.39 -28.24 29.66
CA ARG A 36 -26.78 -28.90 28.49
C ARG A 36 -27.32 -28.40 27.15
N LEU A 37 -27.49 -27.07 27.02
CA LEU A 37 -27.95 -26.43 25.78
C LEU A 37 -26.95 -26.56 24.63
N ASP A 38 -25.73 -27.03 24.92
CA ASP A 38 -24.74 -27.45 23.93
C ASP A 38 -25.20 -28.66 23.10
N LEU A 39 -26.06 -29.51 23.68
CA LEU A 39 -26.50 -30.75 23.05
C LEU A 39 -27.81 -30.57 22.27
N ARG A 40 -27.88 -31.18 21.09
CA ARG A 40 -29.14 -31.39 20.37
C ARG A 40 -29.89 -32.58 20.99
N ARG A 41 -31.19 -32.40 21.25
CA ARG A 41 -32.06 -33.50 21.69
C ARG A 41 -32.44 -34.39 20.49
N PRO A 42 -32.21 -35.72 20.54
CA PRO A 42 -32.65 -36.62 19.48
C PRO A 42 -34.18 -36.67 19.37
N ALA A 43 -34.68 -36.98 18.17
CA ALA A 43 -36.09 -37.32 17.98
C ALA A 43 -36.37 -38.73 18.53
N ASP A 44 -37.53 -38.91 19.17
CA ASP A 44 -37.92 -40.20 19.75
C ASP A 44 -37.88 -41.34 18.71
N GLY A 45 -37.06 -42.37 18.96
CA GLY A 45 -36.92 -43.54 18.08
C GLY A 45 -35.99 -43.37 16.86
N ALA A 46 -35.22 -42.28 16.78
CA ALA A 46 -34.23 -42.10 15.72
C ALA A 46 -33.13 -43.18 15.73
N PRO A 47 -32.70 -43.71 14.57
CA PRO A 47 -31.57 -44.64 14.50
C PRO A 47 -30.27 -44.01 15.05
N VAL A 48 -29.56 -44.77 15.87
CA VAL A 48 -28.28 -44.38 16.48
C VAL A 48 -27.18 -45.33 16.02
N VAL A 49 -26.06 -44.77 15.54
CA VAL A 49 -24.84 -45.52 15.24
C VAL A 49 -23.82 -45.25 16.34
N LEU A 50 -23.46 -46.28 17.10
CA LEU A 50 -22.39 -46.20 18.11
C LEU A 50 -21.02 -46.25 17.43
N LEU A 51 -20.09 -45.41 17.90
CA LEU A 51 -18.70 -45.40 17.44
C LEU A 51 -17.82 -46.16 18.44
N ASP A 52 -16.82 -46.90 17.94
CA ASP A 52 -15.93 -47.71 18.78
C ASP A 52 -15.08 -46.84 19.74
N GLU A 53 -14.95 -47.29 21.00
CA GLU A 53 -14.11 -46.63 22.01
C GLU A 53 -12.62 -46.99 21.81
N GLN A 54 -11.77 -46.01 21.50
CA GLN A 54 -10.31 -46.16 21.51
C GLN A 54 -9.60 -44.98 22.18
N ASP A 55 -8.40 -45.23 22.71
CA ASP A 55 -7.52 -44.23 23.31
C ASP A 55 -6.72 -43.47 22.25
N VAL A 56 -6.63 -42.15 22.40
CA VAL A 56 -5.88 -41.27 21.49
C VAL A 56 -4.40 -41.29 21.92
N ALA A 57 -3.52 -41.89 21.11
CA ALA A 57 -2.09 -41.94 21.39
C ALA A 57 -1.41 -40.55 21.28
N GLU A 58 -0.40 -40.28 22.11
CA GLU A 58 0.26 -38.96 22.19
C GLU A 58 1.03 -38.57 20.90
N GLU A 59 1.40 -39.57 20.08
CA GLU A 59 1.97 -39.38 18.75
C GLU A 59 0.99 -38.75 17.74
N HIS A 60 -0.32 -38.79 18.03
CA HIS A 60 -1.39 -38.25 17.20
C HIS A 60 -1.42 -36.70 17.13
N PHE A 61 -0.59 -36.01 17.93
CA PHE A 61 -0.57 -34.54 18.05
C PHE A 61 0.59 -33.86 17.29
N ARG A 62 1.44 -34.60 16.57
CA ARG A 62 2.78 -34.11 16.15
C ARG A 62 2.93 -33.70 14.68
N TRP A 63 1.86 -33.57 13.89
CA TRP A 63 1.95 -33.23 12.46
C TRP A 63 0.86 -32.26 11.97
N ARG A 64 1.20 -31.31 11.08
CA ARG A 64 0.25 -30.39 10.40
C ARG A 64 0.23 -30.67 8.90
N ALA A 65 -0.91 -31.06 8.34
CA ALA A 65 -1.09 -31.15 6.89
C ALA A 65 -2.55 -30.86 6.50
N THR A 66 -2.80 -30.09 5.45
CA THR A 66 -4.11 -30.02 4.77
C THR A 66 -4.04 -30.89 3.52
N ARG A 67 -5.07 -31.70 3.24
CA ARG A 67 -5.11 -32.59 2.07
C ARG A 67 -6.23 -32.17 1.13
N ARG A 68 -5.92 -32.02 -0.17
CA ARG A 68 -6.91 -31.71 -1.22
C ARG A 68 -7.18 -32.90 -2.15
N GLU A 69 -6.55 -34.04 -1.87
CA GLU A 69 -6.71 -35.31 -2.55
C GLU A 69 -6.97 -36.39 -1.49
N PHE A 70 -7.93 -37.28 -1.78
CA PHE A 70 -8.32 -38.38 -0.90
C PHE A 70 -7.95 -39.73 -1.53
N GLY A 71 -7.65 -40.71 -0.69
CA GLY A 71 -7.39 -42.09 -1.08
C GLY A 71 -8.64 -42.74 -1.65
N ALA A 72 -8.43 -43.77 -2.48
CA ALA A 72 -9.51 -44.55 -3.07
C ALA A 72 -10.18 -45.45 -2.02
N GLY A 73 -11.50 -45.55 -2.07
CA GLY A 73 -12.30 -46.44 -1.20
C GLY A 73 -12.92 -45.75 0.02
N PRO A 74 -13.86 -46.43 0.71
CA PRO A 74 -14.55 -45.88 1.88
C PRO A 74 -13.58 -45.61 3.03
N VAL A 75 -13.94 -44.66 3.89
CA VAL A 75 -13.23 -44.44 5.16
C VAL A 75 -13.53 -45.62 6.09
N PRO A 76 -12.50 -46.31 6.64
CA PRO A 76 -12.73 -47.40 7.59
C PRO A 76 -13.49 -46.94 8.84
N ALA A 77 -14.40 -47.78 9.36
CA ALA A 77 -15.24 -47.44 10.50
C ALA A 77 -14.41 -47.00 11.73
N ALA A 78 -13.34 -47.73 12.03
CA ALA A 78 -12.43 -47.42 13.14
C ALA A 78 -11.70 -46.08 12.95
N ALA A 79 -11.26 -45.76 11.72
CA ALA A 79 -10.60 -44.50 11.38
C ALA A 79 -11.56 -43.30 11.58
N PHE A 80 -12.80 -43.47 11.15
CA PHE A 80 -13.85 -42.48 11.30
C PHE A 80 -14.27 -42.26 12.77
N GLY A 81 -14.42 -43.34 13.54
CA GLY A 81 -14.66 -43.29 14.98
C GLY A 81 -13.53 -42.55 15.72
N ASN A 82 -12.27 -42.87 15.39
CA ASN A 82 -11.09 -42.21 15.97
C ASN A 82 -11.06 -40.71 15.69
N LEU A 83 -11.46 -40.26 14.49
CA LEU A 83 -11.54 -38.84 14.16
C LEU A 83 -12.59 -38.11 15.00
N LEU A 84 -13.79 -38.67 15.12
CA LEU A 84 -14.87 -38.08 15.91
C LEU A 84 -14.62 -38.19 17.42
N GLY A 85 -13.85 -39.19 17.85
CA GLY A 85 -13.44 -39.40 19.23
C GLY A 85 -12.61 -38.24 19.79
N LEU A 86 -11.96 -37.46 18.93
CA LEU A 86 -11.27 -36.23 19.32
C LEU A 86 -12.21 -35.16 19.89
N LEU A 87 -13.50 -35.24 19.53
CA LEU A 87 -14.52 -34.27 19.91
C LEU A 87 -15.42 -34.78 21.05
N ARG A 88 -15.15 -35.99 21.55
CA ARG A 88 -15.94 -36.59 22.63
C ARG A 88 -15.67 -35.90 23.97
N GLU A 89 -16.66 -35.98 24.85
CA GLU A 89 -16.52 -35.59 26.24
C GLU A 89 -15.79 -36.70 27.01
N THR A 90 -14.83 -36.30 27.84
CA THR A 90 -14.08 -37.17 28.75
C THR A 90 -14.13 -36.61 30.15
N GLU A 91 -14.06 -37.46 31.16
CA GLU A 91 -14.04 -37.02 32.55
C GLU A 91 -12.59 -36.71 32.99
N VAL A 92 -12.34 -35.47 33.43
CA VAL A 92 -11.05 -35.03 33.97
C VAL A 92 -11.32 -34.26 35.26
N ASP A 93 -10.76 -34.72 36.38
CA ASP A 93 -10.94 -34.13 37.72
C ASP A 93 -12.42 -33.96 38.11
N GLY A 94 -13.27 -34.95 37.77
CA GLY A 94 -14.71 -34.92 38.05
C GLY A 94 -15.51 -33.92 37.20
N ARG A 95 -14.93 -33.43 36.09
CA ARG A 95 -15.58 -32.53 35.14
C ARG A 95 -15.52 -33.10 33.73
N GLY A 96 -16.65 -33.07 33.01
CA GLY A 96 -16.68 -33.34 31.58
C GLY A 96 -15.89 -32.28 30.82
N ARG A 97 -14.85 -32.69 30.10
CA ARG A 97 -13.99 -31.84 29.27
C ARG A 97 -13.86 -32.43 27.88
N ARG A 98 -13.50 -31.58 26.91
CA ARG A 98 -13.13 -31.99 25.55
C ARG A 98 -11.67 -31.65 25.30
N LEU A 99 -11.08 -32.23 24.25
CA LEU A 99 -9.69 -31.97 23.86
C LEU A 99 -9.45 -30.56 23.28
N TYR A 100 -10.51 -29.75 23.17
CA TYR A 100 -10.48 -28.36 22.71
C TYR A 100 -11.11 -27.45 23.77
N PRO A 101 -10.60 -26.22 23.95
CA PRO A 101 -11.15 -25.27 24.90
C PRO A 101 -12.45 -24.65 24.38
N SER A 102 -13.36 -24.33 25.30
CA SER A 102 -14.57 -23.55 25.03
C SER A 102 -14.74 -22.47 26.10
N ALA A 103 -15.30 -21.31 25.73
CA ALA A 103 -15.52 -20.18 26.64
C ALA A 103 -16.42 -20.61 27.80
N GLY A 104 -15.85 -20.59 29.00
CA GLY A 104 -16.56 -21.00 30.20
C GLY A 104 -17.04 -22.45 30.17
N ASP A 105 -16.40 -23.36 29.42
CA ASP A 105 -16.86 -24.75 29.24
C ASP A 105 -18.31 -24.85 28.71
N THR A 106 -18.74 -23.89 27.87
CA THR A 106 -20.11 -23.90 27.30
C THR A 106 -20.26 -24.90 26.16
N TYR A 107 -19.16 -25.21 25.46
CA TYR A 107 -19.09 -26.12 24.32
C TYR A 107 -20.17 -25.88 23.26
N SER A 108 -20.37 -24.61 22.95
CA SER A 108 -21.48 -24.11 22.13
C SER A 108 -21.41 -24.51 20.65
N VAL A 109 -20.31 -25.11 20.18
CA VAL A 109 -20.17 -25.57 18.79
C VAL A 109 -20.62 -27.02 18.63
N GLN A 110 -21.64 -27.21 17.83
CA GLN A 110 -22.22 -28.49 17.44
C GLN A 110 -21.64 -28.99 16.11
N VAL A 111 -21.51 -30.31 16.00
CA VAL A 111 -20.89 -30.99 14.87
C VAL A 111 -21.93 -31.82 14.13
N TYR A 112 -22.06 -31.55 12.84
CA TYR A 112 -23.00 -32.24 11.95
C TYR A 112 -22.24 -32.89 10.80
N LEU A 113 -22.74 -34.02 10.31
CA LEU A 113 -22.11 -34.77 9.24
C LEU A 113 -23.09 -35.07 8.11
N HIS A 114 -22.57 -35.02 6.89
CA HIS A 114 -23.18 -35.62 5.71
C HIS A 114 -22.32 -36.81 5.29
N VAL A 115 -22.84 -38.02 5.44
CA VAL A 115 -22.17 -39.26 5.00
C VAL A 115 -22.75 -39.66 3.66
N ARG A 116 -21.88 -39.86 2.67
CA ARG A 116 -22.30 -40.30 1.32
C ARG A 116 -22.58 -41.80 1.26
N PRO A 117 -23.34 -42.25 0.25
CA PRO A 117 -23.58 -43.67 0.06
C PRO A 117 -22.25 -44.40 -0.18
N GLY A 118 -21.94 -45.36 0.70
CA GLY A 118 -20.68 -46.10 0.68
C GLY A 118 -19.44 -45.25 1.00
N GLY A 119 -19.60 -44.06 1.60
CA GLY A 119 -18.49 -43.19 1.95
C GLY A 119 -17.72 -43.64 3.20
N VAL A 120 -18.43 -44.17 4.21
CA VAL A 120 -17.85 -44.67 5.46
C VAL A 120 -18.35 -46.09 5.69
N GLU A 121 -17.44 -47.01 6.05
CA GLU A 121 -17.81 -48.40 6.31
C GLU A 121 -18.78 -48.51 7.49
N GLY A 122 -19.88 -49.25 7.32
CA GLY A 122 -20.85 -49.50 8.40
C GLY A 122 -21.75 -48.31 8.76
N VAL A 123 -21.57 -47.13 8.16
CA VAL A 123 -22.43 -45.96 8.39
C VAL A 123 -23.30 -45.72 7.15
N PRO A 124 -24.64 -45.82 7.25
CA PRO A 124 -25.52 -45.53 6.13
C PRO A 124 -25.39 -44.09 5.62
N GLU A 125 -25.79 -43.85 4.37
CA GLU A 125 -25.96 -42.49 3.86
C GLU A 125 -26.93 -41.69 4.75
N GLY A 126 -26.63 -40.41 4.96
CA GLY A 126 -27.52 -39.55 5.73
C GLY A 126 -26.88 -38.28 6.26
N LEU A 127 -27.72 -37.42 6.82
CA LEU A 127 -27.33 -36.32 7.68
C LEU A 127 -27.40 -36.76 9.14
N TYR A 128 -26.34 -36.47 9.88
CA TYR A 128 -26.18 -36.90 11.26
C TYR A 128 -25.77 -35.74 12.17
N TYR A 129 -26.18 -35.81 13.42
CA TYR A 129 -25.60 -35.05 14.52
C TYR A 129 -24.61 -35.94 15.27
N HIS A 130 -23.40 -35.44 15.53
CA HIS A 130 -22.46 -36.14 16.41
C HIS A 130 -22.74 -35.76 17.86
N HIS A 131 -23.18 -36.74 18.65
CA HIS A 131 -23.45 -36.58 20.07
C HIS A 131 -22.16 -36.81 20.89
N PRO A 132 -21.52 -35.76 21.45
CA PRO A 132 -20.17 -35.86 22.00
C PRO A 132 -20.07 -36.63 23.32
N VAL A 133 -21.18 -36.82 24.05
CA VAL A 133 -21.18 -37.57 25.33
C VAL A 133 -21.33 -39.07 25.07
N GLU A 134 -22.38 -39.46 24.35
CA GLU A 134 -22.61 -40.84 23.90
C GLU A 134 -21.59 -41.34 22.87
N HIS A 135 -20.80 -40.44 22.29
CA HIS A 135 -19.92 -40.72 21.16
C HIS A 135 -20.63 -41.50 20.04
N ALA A 136 -21.75 -40.95 19.59
CA ALA A 136 -22.66 -41.59 18.67
C ALA A 136 -23.13 -40.64 17.56
N LEU A 137 -23.54 -41.20 16.42
CA LEU A 137 -24.19 -40.46 15.34
C LEU A 137 -25.70 -40.65 15.42
N HIS A 138 -26.41 -39.55 15.61
CA HIS A 138 -27.87 -39.51 15.62
C HIS A 138 -28.36 -39.10 14.22
N LEU A 139 -29.14 -39.96 13.58
CA LEU A 139 -29.67 -39.68 12.24
C LEU A 139 -30.68 -38.52 12.28
N ILE A 140 -30.49 -37.54 11.39
CA ILE A 140 -31.38 -36.39 11.19
C ILE A 140 -32.24 -36.61 9.95
N ASP A 141 -31.61 -36.99 8.83
CA ASP A 141 -32.27 -37.22 7.55
C ASP A 141 -31.57 -38.39 6.83
N ALA A 142 -32.34 -39.41 6.45
CA ALA A 142 -31.85 -40.58 5.73
C ALA A 142 -31.62 -40.34 4.24
N HIS A 143 -32.18 -39.26 3.68
CA HIS A 143 -32.18 -39.00 2.24
C HIS A 143 -31.82 -37.54 1.93
N PRO A 144 -30.58 -37.12 2.24
CA PRO A 144 -30.18 -35.73 2.10
C PRO A 144 -30.07 -35.31 0.64
N ASP A 145 -30.70 -34.19 0.28
CA ASP A 145 -30.57 -33.57 -1.05
C ASP A 145 -29.59 -32.40 -0.99
N LEU A 146 -28.29 -32.71 -0.96
CA LEU A 146 -27.22 -31.72 -0.87
C LEU A 146 -26.51 -31.55 -2.20
N ALA A 147 -27.05 -30.65 -3.03
CA ALA A 147 -26.54 -30.39 -4.37
C ALA A 147 -25.07 -29.94 -4.38
N ARG A 148 -24.25 -30.52 -5.27
CA ARG A 148 -22.83 -30.15 -5.46
C ARG A 148 -22.61 -28.66 -5.75
N SER A 149 -23.61 -28.00 -6.33
CA SER A 149 -23.58 -26.57 -6.68
C SER A 149 -23.43 -25.66 -5.46
N ARG A 150 -23.72 -26.15 -4.24
CA ARG A 150 -23.53 -25.44 -2.97
C ARG A 150 -22.07 -25.13 -2.67
N HIS A 151 -21.16 -25.91 -3.24
CA HIS A 151 -19.73 -25.67 -3.20
C HIS A 151 -19.32 -24.74 -4.34
N PHE A 152 -18.41 -23.83 -4.02
CA PHE A 152 -17.76 -23.00 -5.03
C PHE A 152 -17.12 -23.88 -6.12
N PRO A 153 -17.06 -23.42 -7.39
CA PRO A 153 -16.56 -24.22 -8.52
C PRO A 153 -15.24 -24.95 -8.27
N TYR A 154 -14.30 -24.31 -7.56
CA TYR A 154 -12.99 -24.87 -7.24
C TYR A 154 -13.00 -25.94 -6.13
N ASN A 155 -14.03 -25.99 -5.28
CA ASN A 155 -14.20 -27.04 -4.26
C ASN A 155 -15.01 -28.23 -4.78
N ARG A 156 -15.70 -28.10 -5.92
CA ARG A 156 -16.52 -29.19 -6.49
C ARG A 156 -15.72 -30.45 -6.80
N PRO A 157 -14.50 -30.39 -7.39
CA PRO A 157 -13.71 -31.61 -7.61
C PRO A 157 -13.30 -32.30 -6.30
N VAL A 158 -12.99 -31.52 -5.26
CA VAL A 158 -12.65 -32.05 -3.92
C VAL A 158 -13.89 -32.67 -3.27
N PHE A 159 -15.04 -32.02 -3.42
CA PHE A 159 -16.33 -32.55 -3.00
C PHE A 159 -16.62 -33.85 -3.73
N ASP A 160 -16.48 -33.92 -5.05
CA ASP A 160 -16.77 -35.13 -5.84
C ASP A 160 -15.96 -36.33 -5.33
N GLY A 161 -14.72 -36.13 -4.87
CA GLY A 161 -13.87 -37.16 -4.27
C GLY A 161 -14.05 -37.40 -2.76
N ALA A 162 -14.85 -36.60 -2.05
CA ALA A 162 -15.02 -36.72 -0.60
C ALA A 162 -15.95 -37.91 -0.24
N ALA A 163 -15.67 -38.55 0.89
CA ALA A 163 -16.48 -39.61 1.48
C ALA A 163 -17.56 -39.06 2.44
N PHE A 164 -17.26 -37.97 3.13
CA PHE A 164 -18.19 -37.28 4.03
C PHE A 164 -17.90 -35.79 4.08
N GLU A 165 -18.84 -35.04 4.65
CA GLU A 165 -18.67 -33.62 4.94
C GLU A 165 -19.01 -33.38 6.41
N LEU A 166 -18.28 -32.48 7.05
CA LEU A 166 -18.45 -32.12 8.44
C LEU A 166 -18.75 -30.63 8.54
N PHE A 167 -19.76 -30.25 9.31
CA PHE A 167 -20.19 -28.88 9.52
C PHE A 167 -20.10 -28.51 10.99
N LEU A 168 -19.57 -27.32 11.27
CA LEU A 168 -19.53 -26.70 12.59
C LEU A 168 -20.56 -25.59 12.66
N PHE A 169 -21.53 -25.74 13.56
CA PHE A 169 -22.55 -24.73 13.84
C PHE A 169 -22.51 -24.32 15.31
N GLY A 170 -22.44 -23.03 15.58
CA GLY A 170 -22.59 -22.48 16.94
C GLY A 170 -24.06 -22.43 17.34
N ALA A 171 -24.41 -22.93 18.52
CA ALA A 171 -25.73 -22.79 19.12
C ALA A 171 -25.75 -21.54 20.02
N ASP A 172 -26.43 -20.49 19.58
CA ASP A 172 -26.40 -19.18 20.25
C ASP A 172 -27.00 -19.26 21.67
N ALA A 173 -28.07 -20.04 21.85
CA ALA A 173 -28.69 -20.25 23.16
C ALA A 173 -27.75 -20.86 24.22
N ALA A 174 -26.69 -21.56 23.80
CA ALA A 174 -25.72 -22.20 24.69
C ALA A 174 -24.64 -21.23 25.22
N ILE A 175 -24.59 -19.99 24.71
CA ILE A 175 -23.51 -19.05 25.02
C ILE A 175 -23.96 -17.59 25.17
N GLU A 176 -25.00 -17.17 24.43
CA GLU A 176 -25.55 -15.80 24.45
C GLU A 176 -26.00 -15.33 25.83
N PRO A 177 -26.67 -16.14 26.67
CA PRO A 177 -27.03 -15.72 28.02
C PRO A 177 -25.84 -15.35 28.92
N LEU A 178 -24.64 -15.86 28.63
CA LEU A 178 -23.42 -15.59 29.38
C LEU A 178 -22.56 -14.46 28.80
N TYR A 179 -22.56 -14.30 27.47
CA TYR A 179 -21.59 -13.44 26.77
C TYR A 179 -22.22 -12.41 25.82
N GLY A 180 -23.54 -12.41 25.65
CA GLY A 180 -24.26 -11.43 24.83
C GLY A 180 -23.66 -11.30 23.43
N ALA A 181 -23.33 -10.06 23.04
CA ALA A 181 -22.80 -9.74 21.71
C ALA A 181 -21.47 -10.44 21.36
N ASP A 182 -20.66 -10.81 22.36
CA ASP A 182 -19.34 -11.44 22.14
C ASP A 182 -19.42 -12.94 21.86
N SER A 183 -20.59 -13.56 22.03
CA SER A 183 -20.82 -15.01 21.88
C SER A 183 -20.35 -15.56 20.54
N GLY A 184 -20.55 -14.79 19.46
CA GLY A 184 -20.11 -15.16 18.13
C GLY A 184 -18.60 -15.28 17.99
N SER A 185 -17.84 -14.41 18.66
CA SER A 185 -16.38 -14.43 18.66
C SER A 185 -15.85 -15.67 19.40
N PHE A 186 -16.49 -16.03 20.52
CA PHE A 186 -16.13 -17.22 21.28
C PHE A 186 -16.46 -18.53 20.55
N GLN A 187 -17.62 -18.60 19.89
CA GLN A 187 -17.98 -19.72 19.02
C GLN A 187 -16.97 -19.88 17.87
N LEU A 188 -16.53 -18.78 17.25
CA LEU A 188 -15.54 -18.82 16.18
C LEU A 188 -14.16 -19.31 16.67
N LEU A 189 -13.75 -18.88 17.87
CA LEU A 189 -12.54 -19.38 18.52
C LEU A 189 -12.64 -20.88 18.81
N GLU A 190 -13.75 -21.34 19.37
CA GLU A 190 -14.01 -22.77 19.63
C GLU A 190 -13.96 -23.60 18.34
N ALA A 191 -14.63 -23.15 17.26
CA ALA A 191 -14.57 -23.81 15.95
C ALA A 191 -13.16 -23.82 15.36
N GLY A 192 -12.36 -22.77 15.58
CA GLY A 192 -10.94 -22.72 15.21
C GLY A 192 -10.11 -23.78 15.92
N TYR A 193 -10.32 -23.96 17.23
CA TYR A 193 -9.63 -25.01 18.01
C TYR A 193 -10.05 -26.42 17.57
N ILE A 194 -11.35 -26.65 17.32
CA ILE A 194 -11.86 -27.91 16.76
C ILE A 194 -11.19 -28.18 15.41
N GLY A 195 -11.19 -27.21 14.50
CA GLY A 195 -10.57 -27.34 13.18
C GLY A 195 -9.08 -27.65 13.27
N GLN A 196 -8.35 -26.96 14.14
CA GLN A 196 -6.93 -27.22 14.37
C GLN A 196 -6.69 -28.64 14.91
N LEU A 197 -7.46 -29.08 15.91
CA LEU A 197 -7.36 -30.42 16.50
C LEU A 197 -7.57 -31.50 15.43
N MET A 198 -8.63 -31.39 14.64
CA MET A 198 -8.95 -32.37 13.59
C MET A 198 -7.92 -32.38 12.46
N LEU A 199 -7.44 -31.21 12.04
CA LEU A 199 -6.42 -31.12 10.99
C LEU A 199 -5.07 -31.72 11.43
N LEU A 200 -4.71 -31.56 12.71
CA LEU A 200 -3.50 -32.15 13.29
C LEU A 200 -3.55 -33.68 13.38
N ALA A 201 -4.74 -34.24 13.57
CA ALA A 201 -4.96 -35.66 13.79
C ALA A 201 -5.22 -36.48 12.51
N GLN A 202 -5.16 -35.88 11.32
CA GLN A 202 -5.37 -36.61 10.06
C GLN A 202 -4.42 -37.82 9.87
N PRO A 203 -3.11 -37.73 10.16
CA PRO A 203 -2.21 -38.86 9.97
C PRO A 203 -2.48 -40.03 10.92
N SER A 204 -2.91 -39.73 12.14
CA SER A 204 -3.16 -40.71 13.20
C SER A 204 -4.52 -41.37 13.13
N THR A 205 -5.52 -40.62 12.66
CA THR A 205 -6.87 -41.14 12.44
C THR A 205 -6.97 -41.91 11.13
N GLY A 206 -6.04 -41.71 10.19
CA GLY A 206 -6.12 -42.28 8.84
C GLY A 206 -7.17 -41.59 7.95
N VAL A 207 -7.71 -40.44 8.40
CA VAL A 207 -8.72 -39.67 7.70
C VAL A 207 -8.13 -38.35 7.24
N ALA A 208 -8.22 -38.06 5.94
CA ALA A 208 -7.83 -36.78 5.37
C ALA A 208 -8.99 -35.78 5.45
N LEU A 209 -8.66 -34.52 5.73
CA LEU A 209 -9.61 -33.41 5.83
C LEU A 209 -9.13 -32.21 5.00
N CYS A 210 -10.05 -31.66 4.22
CA CYS A 210 -9.90 -30.40 3.52
C CYS A 210 -10.87 -29.37 4.12
N PRO A 211 -10.38 -28.28 4.74
CA PRO A 211 -11.26 -27.21 5.15
C PRO A 211 -11.89 -26.57 3.91
N VAL A 212 -13.20 -26.42 3.93
CA VAL A 212 -13.95 -25.68 2.92
C VAL A 212 -14.57 -24.49 3.63
N GLY A 213 -14.31 -23.30 3.10
CA GLY A 213 -14.75 -22.04 3.71
C GLY A 213 -16.28 -21.87 3.67
N THR A 214 -16.76 -20.79 3.09
CA THR A 214 -18.20 -20.60 2.93
C THR A 214 -18.77 -21.54 1.87
N LEU A 215 -20.02 -21.96 2.04
CA LEU A 215 -20.83 -22.71 1.09
C LEU A 215 -22.25 -22.13 1.06
N ALA A 216 -23.04 -22.42 0.02
CA ALA A 216 -24.45 -22.00 0.00
C ALA A 216 -25.21 -22.76 1.09
N LEU A 217 -25.62 -22.04 2.14
CA LEU A 217 -26.24 -22.64 3.35
C LEU A 217 -27.75 -22.86 3.21
N ASP A 218 -28.37 -22.27 2.19
CA ASP A 218 -29.78 -22.45 1.87
C ASP A 218 -30.03 -23.94 1.53
N GLY A 219 -31.01 -24.55 2.19
CA GLY A 219 -31.26 -26.00 2.11
C GLY A 219 -30.50 -26.84 3.15
N VAL A 220 -29.21 -26.55 3.41
CA VAL A 220 -28.41 -27.27 4.44
C VAL A 220 -28.98 -27.04 5.83
N ARG A 221 -29.28 -25.79 6.18
CA ARG A 221 -29.88 -25.45 7.49
C ARG A 221 -31.26 -26.07 7.66
N ALA A 222 -32.06 -26.11 6.58
CA ALA A 222 -33.41 -26.67 6.60
C ALA A 222 -33.39 -28.19 6.81
N GLN A 223 -32.55 -28.93 6.09
CA GLN A 223 -32.42 -30.39 6.23
C GLN A 223 -31.78 -30.80 7.56
N LEU A 224 -30.86 -29.97 8.09
CA LEU A 224 -30.33 -30.17 9.44
C LEU A 224 -31.33 -29.77 10.54
N GLY A 225 -32.48 -29.16 10.23
CA GLY A 225 -33.45 -28.68 11.22
C GLY A 225 -32.90 -27.57 12.14
N LEU A 226 -32.06 -26.67 11.60
CA LEU A 226 -31.41 -25.59 12.35
C LEU A 226 -32.20 -24.28 12.23
N GLY A 227 -32.55 -23.68 13.38
CA GLY A 227 -33.23 -22.38 13.46
C GLY A 227 -32.31 -21.17 13.32
N GLU A 228 -32.85 -19.97 13.57
CA GLU A 228 -32.12 -18.70 13.49
C GLU A 228 -30.99 -18.60 14.53
N GLY A 229 -31.17 -19.17 15.72
CA GLY A 229 -30.15 -19.23 16.79
C GLY A 229 -29.02 -20.24 16.55
N HIS A 230 -28.79 -20.68 15.31
CA HIS A 230 -27.64 -21.49 14.93
C HIS A 230 -26.78 -20.74 13.90
N ARG A 231 -25.48 -20.63 14.16
CA ARG A 231 -24.55 -19.89 13.30
C ARG A 231 -23.63 -20.84 12.58
N TYR A 232 -23.53 -20.74 11.26
CA TYR A 232 -22.50 -21.48 10.52
C TYR A 232 -21.12 -20.92 10.84
N LEU A 233 -20.17 -21.78 11.20
CA LEU A 233 -18.81 -21.38 11.56
C LEU A 233 -17.79 -21.90 10.55
N HIS A 234 -17.85 -23.20 10.21
CA HIS A 234 -16.88 -23.82 9.31
C HIS A 234 -17.37 -25.17 8.77
N ALA A 235 -16.69 -25.70 7.75
CA ALA A 235 -16.93 -27.06 7.26
C ALA A 235 -15.65 -27.71 6.72
N PHE A 236 -15.68 -29.04 6.64
CA PHE A 236 -14.61 -29.86 6.10
C PHE A 236 -15.19 -30.86 5.10
N LEU A 237 -14.43 -31.14 4.05
CA LEU A 237 -14.60 -32.32 3.22
C LEU A 237 -13.62 -33.39 3.73
N GLY A 238 -14.10 -34.61 3.92
CA GLY A 238 -13.29 -35.70 4.47
C GLY A 238 -13.29 -36.95 3.58
N GLY A 239 -12.18 -37.70 3.64
CA GLY A 239 -11.99 -38.92 2.88
C GLY A 239 -10.84 -39.75 3.42
N THR A 240 -10.60 -40.91 2.81
CA THR A 240 -9.50 -41.81 3.19
C THR A 240 -8.15 -41.11 2.96
N LEU A 241 -7.17 -41.32 3.83
CA LEU A 241 -5.85 -40.74 3.64
C LEU A 241 -5.05 -41.52 2.56
N ALA A 242 -4.70 -40.88 1.45
CA ALA A 242 -3.83 -41.45 0.41
C ALA A 242 -2.35 -41.37 0.83
N GLU A 243 -1.78 -42.50 1.29
CA GLU A 243 -0.40 -42.72 1.75
C GLU A 243 0.13 -41.78 2.85
N ALA A 244 0.61 -42.38 3.95
CA ALA A 244 1.40 -41.67 4.95
C ALA A 244 2.77 -41.32 4.33
N PRO A 245 3.19 -40.04 4.31
CA PRO A 245 4.50 -39.70 3.81
C PRO A 245 5.59 -40.40 4.63
N ALA A 246 6.62 -40.88 3.94
CA ALA A 246 7.86 -41.31 4.56
C ALA A 246 8.34 -40.24 5.54
N ALA A 247 8.89 -40.68 6.68
CA ALA A 247 9.43 -39.84 7.73
C ALA A 247 10.61 -38.97 7.25
N THR A 248 10.35 -37.97 6.41
CA THR A 248 11.30 -36.89 6.12
C THR A 248 11.20 -35.90 7.25
N GLY A 249 11.96 -36.16 8.31
CA GLY A 249 12.93 -35.23 8.93
C GLY A 249 12.51 -33.83 9.38
N ALA A 250 11.30 -33.33 9.12
CA ALA A 250 10.80 -32.10 9.69
C ALA A 250 10.29 -32.42 11.09
N ARG A 251 11.23 -32.61 12.04
CA ARG A 251 10.93 -32.33 13.44
C ARG A 251 10.44 -30.89 13.46
N GLY A 252 9.13 -30.71 13.62
CA GLY A 252 8.56 -29.40 13.87
C GLY A 252 9.21 -28.83 15.10
N GLU A 253 10.18 -27.95 14.90
CA GLU A 253 10.56 -26.99 15.91
C GLU A 253 9.29 -26.24 16.32
N ARG A 254 9.18 -25.99 17.62
CA ARG A 254 8.10 -25.21 18.22
C ARG A 254 7.77 -23.98 17.36
N PRO A 255 6.50 -23.60 17.19
CA PRO A 255 6.17 -22.36 16.48
C PRO A 255 6.87 -21.18 17.17
N LEU A 256 7.62 -20.40 16.38
CA LEU A 256 8.43 -19.25 16.79
C LEU A 256 7.66 -18.11 17.51
N PHE A 257 6.33 -18.24 17.67
CA PHE A 257 5.46 -17.23 18.27
C PHE A 257 4.69 -17.71 19.51
N ALA A 258 5.06 -18.85 20.09
CA ALA A 258 4.51 -19.32 21.36
C ALA A 258 5.52 -19.16 22.51
N GLN A 259 5.81 -17.92 22.89
CA GLN A 259 6.15 -17.58 24.26
C GLN A 259 5.25 -16.42 24.71
N PRO A 260 4.80 -16.37 25.97
CA PRO A 260 4.36 -15.11 26.55
C PRO A 260 5.53 -14.13 26.45
N ALA A 261 5.27 -12.89 26.05
CA ALA A 261 6.28 -11.84 26.09
C ALA A 261 6.75 -11.66 27.53
N GLU A 262 7.87 -12.27 27.90
CA GLU A 262 8.69 -11.77 28.99
C GLU A 262 9.34 -10.46 28.54
N ALA A 263 9.28 -9.45 29.39
CA ALA A 263 9.92 -8.18 29.16
C ALA A 263 11.42 -8.39 28.92
N VAL A 264 11.84 -8.24 27.67
CA VAL A 264 13.26 -8.20 27.30
C VAL A 264 13.83 -6.90 27.91
N PRO A 265 14.91 -6.97 28.73
CA PRO A 265 15.56 -5.76 29.19
C PRO A 265 16.14 -5.02 27.98
N ALA A 266 15.97 -3.69 27.98
CA ALA A 266 16.42 -2.83 26.90
C ALA A 266 17.90 -3.12 26.55
N VAL A 267 18.14 -3.45 25.27
CA VAL A 267 19.47 -3.32 24.69
C VAL A 267 19.84 -1.83 24.76
N PRO A 268 21.02 -1.46 25.27
CA PRO A 268 21.44 -0.06 25.25
C PRO A 268 21.51 0.38 23.78
N GLY A 269 20.62 1.30 23.42
CA GLY A 269 20.60 1.90 22.09
C GLY A 269 21.86 2.74 21.86
N PRO A 270 22.19 3.06 20.60
CA PRO A 270 23.24 4.04 20.32
C PRO A 270 22.91 5.33 21.06
N ASP A 271 23.90 5.86 21.78
CA ASP A 271 23.87 7.10 22.55
C ASP A 271 23.71 8.33 21.64
N GLY A 272 22.58 8.42 20.93
CA GLY A 272 22.12 9.60 20.23
C GLY A 272 21.10 10.36 21.09
N PRO A 273 21.24 11.70 21.26
CA PRO A 273 20.34 12.49 22.08
C PRO A 273 18.88 12.32 21.61
N ALA A 274 17.95 12.19 22.57
CA ALA A 274 16.52 11.95 22.32
C ALA A 274 15.84 12.96 21.37
N ALA A 275 16.45 14.13 21.15
CA ALA A 275 15.99 15.15 20.22
C ALA A 275 16.10 14.75 18.73
N GLU A 276 16.94 13.78 18.37
CA GLU A 276 17.10 13.35 16.96
C GLU A 276 15.99 12.40 16.48
N ARG A 277 15.39 11.62 17.38
CA ARG A 277 14.31 10.65 17.05
C ARG A 277 12.98 11.31 16.68
N THR A 278 12.85 12.61 16.89
CA THR A 278 11.67 13.43 16.55
C THR A 278 12.01 14.54 15.55
N ALA A 279 13.14 14.45 14.85
CA ALA A 279 13.55 15.49 13.91
C ALA A 279 12.51 15.65 12.78
N GLU A 280 12.07 16.90 12.57
CA GLU A 280 11.32 17.28 11.37
C GLU A 280 12.20 17.05 10.14
N ILE A 281 11.60 16.54 9.05
CA ILE A 281 12.32 16.24 7.81
C ILE A 281 11.90 17.24 6.74
N ALA A 282 12.87 17.95 6.17
CA ALA A 282 12.70 18.85 5.04
C ALA A 282 12.71 18.06 3.73
N ILE A 283 11.81 18.44 2.81
CA ILE A 283 11.97 18.14 1.38
C ILE A 283 12.73 19.32 0.78
N VAL A 284 13.96 19.10 0.34
CA VAL A 284 14.86 20.17 -0.16
C VAL A 284 15.05 20.15 -1.68
N GLY A 285 14.59 19.10 -2.35
CA GLY A 285 14.60 18.99 -3.80
C GLY A 285 13.47 18.09 -4.29
N ALA A 286 13.00 18.36 -5.50
CA ALA A 286 12.04 17.53 -6.20
C ALA A 286 12.31 17.54 -7.71
N ALA A 287 11.95 16.46 -8.38
CA ALA A 287 11.87 16.37 -9.83
C ALA A 287 10.71 15.46 -10.23
N CYS A 288 10.13 15.73 -11.38
CA CYS A 288 9.10 14.87 -11.95
C CYS A 288 9.07 14.96 -13.47
N ARG A 289 8.58 13.88 -14.06
CA ARG A 289 8.13 13.84 -15.45
C ARG A 289 6.81 13.10 -15.50
N PHE A 290 5.77 13.82 -15.94
CA PHE A 290 4.39 13.34 -15.98
C PHE A 290 3.77 13.59 -17.36
N PRO A 291 2.63 12.96 -17.69
CA PRO A 291 1.95 13.16 -18.96
C PRO A 291 1.67 14.64 -19.24
N GLY A 292 2.19 15.13 -20.36
CA GLY A 292 2.10 16.54 -20.76
C GLY A 292 2.98 17.52 -19.98
N ALA A 293 3.86 17.04 -19.09
CA ALA A 293 4.77 17.88 -18.31
C ALA A 293 6.15 17.22 -18.10
N ASP A 294 7.16 17.78 -18.75
CA ASP A 294 8.55 17.29 -18.63
C ASP A 294 9.26 17.77 -17.36
N ASP A 295 8.69 18.75 -16.64
CA ASP A 295 9.26 19.31 -15.42
C ASP A 295 8.18 19.85 -14.44
N LEU A 296 8.63 20.31 -13.28
CA LEU A 296 7.79 20.87 -12.21
C LEU A 296 6.98 22.11 -12.63
N ASP A 297 7.56 23.00 -13.43
CA ASP A 297 6.93 24.27 -13.81
C ASP A 297 5.85 24.04 -14.90
N ALA A 298 6.12 23.13 -15.85
CA ALA A 298 5.14 22.63 -16.81
C ALA A 298 4.00 21.91 -16.09
N PHE A 299 4.31 21.09 -15.08
CA PHE A 299 3.29 20.38 -14.32
C PHE A 299 2.39 21.33 -13.54
N TRP A 300 2.95 22.34 -12.87
CA TRP A 300 2.14 23.39 -12.23
C TRP A 300 1.27 24.16 -13.24
N THR A 301 1.80 24.46 -14.42
CA THR A 301 1.02 25.13 -15.47
C THR A 301 -0.20 24.30 -15.87
N ASN A 302 -0.03 22.98 -16.01
CA ASN A 302 -1.12 22.07 -16.32
C ASN A 302 -2.12 21.96 -15.15
N LEU A 303 -1.64 21.77 -13.93
CA LEU A 303 -2.46 21.67 -12.71
C LEU A 303 -3.31 22.93 -12.51
N SER A 304 -2.69 24.11 -12.55
CA SER A 304 -3.37 25.39 -12.31
C SER A 304 -4.43 25.73 -13.35
N ARG A 305 -4.34 25.15 -14.55
CA ARG A 305 -5.31 25.27 -15.64
C ARG A 305 -6.36 24.16 -15.64
N GLY A 306 -6.23 23.15 -14.79
CA GLY A 306 -7.08 21.96 -14.86
C GLY A 306 -6.89 21.16 -16.16
N THR A 307 -5.67 21.12 -16.69
CA THR A 307 -5.38 20.37 -17.92
C THR A 307 -5.47 18.86 -17.67
N ARG A 308 -6.16 18.16 -18.57
CA ARG A 308 -6.20 16.70 -18.66
C ARG A 308 -5.22 16.22 -19.72
N SER A 309 -4.27 15.39 -19.33
CA SER A 309 -3.22 14.80 -20.17
C SER A 309 -3.46 13.30 -20.43
N LEU A 310 -4.72 12.92 -20.66
CA LEU A 310 -5.12 11.55 -20.98
C LEU A 310 -5.33 11.46 -22.50
N THR A 311 -4.55 10.61 -23.17
CA THR A 311 -4.56 10.44 -24.63
C THR A 311 -4.64 8.96 -24.99
N ASP A 312 -4.86 8.66 -26.27
CA ASP A 312 -4.57 7.34 -26.79
C ASP A 312 -3.06 7.03 -26.67
N VAL A 313 -2.73 5.73 -26.75
CA VAL A 313 -1.32 5.27 -26.78
C VAL A 313 -0.58 5.98 -27.93
N PRO A 314 0.62 6.53 -27.69
CA PRO A 314 1.42 7.15 -28.74
C PRO A 314 1.64 6.21 -29.94
N GLU A 315 1.48 6.73 -31.17
CA GLU A 315 1.48 5.92 -32.40
C GLU A 315 2.74 5.05 -32.54
N HIS A 316 3.92 5.60 -32.22
CA HIS A 316 5.19 4.87 -32.28
C HIS A 316 5.28 3.68 -31.30
N ARG A 317 4.45 3.66 -30.24
CA ARG A 317 4.35 2.55 -29.27
C ARG A 317 3.18 1.63 -29.53
N ARG A 318 2.29 1.96 -30.47
CA ARG A 318 1.01 1.27 -30.70
C ARG A 318 1.17 -0.24 -30.94
N ALA A 319 2.28 -0.65 -31.54
CA ALA A 319 2.63 -2.05 -31.80
C ALA A 319 2.89 -2.89 -30.53
N HIS A 320 3.29 -2.25 -29.42
CA HIS A 320 3.58 -2.91 -28.14
C HIS A 320 2.36 -3.04 -27.22
N PHE A 321 1.18 -2.64 -27.68
CA PHE A 321 -0.04 -2.61 -26.89
C PHE A 321 -1.16 -3.40 -27.57
N PRO A 322 -2.07 -4.04 -26.81
CA PRO A 322 -3.19 -4.80 -27.38
C PRO A 322 -4.09 -3.91 -28.24
N ALA A 323 -4.68 -4.43 -29.33
CA ALA A 323 -5.41 -3.64 -30.34
C ALA A 323 -6.44 -2.63 -29.77
N ARG A 324 -7.03 -2.91 -28.61
CA ARG A 324 -7.87 -1.99 -27.84
C ARG A 324 -7.22 -1.60 -26.51
N ALA A 325 -6.07 -0.94 -26.55
CA ALA A 325 -5.45 -0.43 -25.33
C ALA A 325 -6.18 0.84 -24.88
N PRO A 326 -6.41 1.01 -23.58
CA PRO A 326 -7.17 2.14 -23.06
C PRO A 326 -6.40 3.45 -23.24
N ALA A 327 -7.15 4.54 -23.39
CA ALA A 327 -6.58 5.87 -23.25
C ALA A 327 -6.11 6.09 -21.79
N GLY A 328 -5.02 6.82 -21.64
CA GLY A 328 -4.28 6.95 -20.39
C GLY A 328 -3.28 8.10 -20.43
N GLY A 329 -2.56 8.31 -19.34
CA GLY A 329 -1.48 9.29 -19.29
C GLY A 329 -0.19 8.68 -19.77
N TYR A 330 0.26 9.00 -20.99
CA TYR A 330 1.47 8.41 -21.57
C TYR A 330 2.62 9.41 -21.64
N LEU A 331 3.84 8.92 -21.41
CA LEU A 331 5.06 9.66 -21.72
C LEU A 331 5.48 9.44 -23.18
N SER A 332 6.14 10.44 -23.77
CA SER A 332 6.43 10.48 -25.21
C SER A 332 7.71 9.76 -25.65
N ASP A 333 8.71 9.63 -24.78
CA ASP A 333 10.11 9.27 -25.13
C ASP A 333 10.73 8.43 -24.01
N VAL A 334 10.02 7.36 -23.66
CA VAL A 334 10.44 6.37 -22.65
C VAL A 334 11.60 5.49 -23.14
N ASP A 335 11.85 5.48 -24.44
CA ASP A 335 12.89 4.73 -25.15
C ASP A 335 14.22 5.50 -25.27
N SER A 336 14.26 6.76 -24.81
CA SER A 336 15.43 7.63 -24.93
C SER A 336 16.23 7.71 -23.63
N PHE A 337 17.58 7.68 -23.72
CA PHE A 337 18.44 7.75 -22.54
C PHE A 337 19.86 8.28 -22.84
N ASP A 338 20.35 9.21 -22.02
CA ASP A 338 21.72 9.74 -22.10
C ASP A 338 22.73 8.80 -21.42
N SER A 339 22.89 7.61 -21.97
CA SER A 339 23.70 6.54 -21.36
C SER A 339 25.14 6.96 -21.02
N LEU A 340 25.76 7.81 -21.86
CA LEU A 340 27.14 8.25 -21.67
C LEU A 340 27.29 9.20 -20.48
N LEU A 341 26.30 10.06 -20.20
CA LEU A 341 26.27 10.86 -18.97
C LEU A 341 26.35 9.95 -17.74
N PHE A 342 25.63 8.83 -17.78
CA PHE A 342 25.57 7.86 -16.69
C PHE A 342 26.69 6.83 -16.72
N ARG A 343 27.71 7.00 -17.58
CA ARG A 343 28.84 6.06 -17.71
C ARG A 343 28.39 4.62 -18.02
N ILE A 344 27.26 4.49 -18.71
CA ILE A 344 26.68 3.21 -19.16
C ILE A 344 26.98 3.08 -20.65
N ALA A 345 27.51 1.93 -21.07
CA ALA A 345 27.78 1.69 -22.47
C ALA A 345 26.45 1.64 -23.26
N PRO A 346 26.35 2.19 -24.49
CA PRO A 346 25.11 2.16 -25.27
C PRO A 346 24.52 0.75 -25.46
N ALA A 347 25.38 -0.25 -25.59
CA ALA A 347 24.97 -1.66 -25.69
C ALA A 347 24.33 -2.18 -24.39
N GLU A 348 24.85 -1.78 -23.22
CA GLU A 348 24.23 -2.10 -21.93
C GLU A 348 22.93 -1.33 -21.76
N ALA A 349 22.91 -0.05 -22.12
CA ALA A 349 21.76 0.83 -22.00
C ALA A 349 20.52 0.28 -22.70
N ALA A 350 20.67 -0.32 -23.89
CA ALA A 350 19.59 -0.96 -24.63
C ALA A 350 18.89 -2.08 -23.82
N GLY A 351 19.64 -2.79 -22.96
CA GLY A 351 19.11 -3.86 -22.10
C GLY A 351 18.53 -3.39 -20.77
N LEU A 352 18.77 -2.14 -20.35
CA LEU A 352 18.27 -1.63 -19.06
C LEU A 352 16.77 -1.38 -19.09
N ASP A 353 16.09 -1.55 -17.94
CA ASP A 353 14.69 -1.17 -17.80
C ASP A 353 14.51 0.34 -18.08
N PRO A 354 13.61 0.75 -19.01
CA PRO A 354 13.23 2.15 -19.21
C PRO A 354 12.88 2.92 -17.94
N GLN A 355 12.30 2.26 -16.93
CA GLN A 355 12.01 2.87 -15.62
C GLN A 355 13.30 3.32 -14.93
N LEU A 356 14.33 2.47 -14.89
CA LEU A 356 15.63 2.82 -14.33
C LEU A 356 16.29 3.97 -15.10
N ARG A 357 16.21 3.96 -16.43
CA ARG A 357 16.76 5.04 -17.28
C ARG A 357 16.17 6.41 -16.89
N LEU A 358 14.83 6.47 -16.74
CA LEU A 358 14.14 7.69 -16.31
C LEU A 358 14.42 8.05 -14.84
N LEU A 359 14.57 7.06 -13.96
CA LEU A 359 14.93 7.30 -12.56
C LEU A 359 16.33 7.91 -12.42
N LEU A 360 17.29 7.50 -13.23
CA LEU A 360 18.65 8.09 -13.25
C LEU A 360 18.61 9.58 -13.63
N HIS A 361 17.88 9.95 -14.68
CA HIS A 361 17.63 11.36 -15.01
C HIS A 361 16.92 12.10 -13.87
N THR A 362 15.89 11.49 -13.29
CA THR A 362 15.09 12.13 -12.24
C THR A 362 15.89 12.39 -10.97
N VAL A 363 16.79 11.49 -10.57
CA VAL A 363 17.69 11.71 -9.44
C VAL A 363 18.62 12.88 -9.72
N TRP A 364 19.19 12.95 -10.93
CA TRP A 364 20.03 14.08 -11.33
C TRP A 364 19.25 15.40 -11.22
N ASP A 365 18.07 15.47 -11.82
CA ASP A 365 17.21 16.66 -11.77
C ASP A 365 16.83 17.03 -10.33
N CYS A 366 16.57 16.05 -9.48
CA CYS A 366 16.23 16.28 -8.08
C CYS A 366 17.40 16.87 -7.29
N LEU A 367 18.63 16.42 -7.58
CA LEU A 367 19.85 16.97 -6.98
C LEU A 367 20.11 18.40 -7.48
N ASP A 368 19.99 18.64 -8.78
CA ASP A 368 20.15 19.96 -9.39
C ASP A 368 19.09 20.94 -8.87
N ASN A 369 17.84 20.48 -8.67
CA ASN A 369 16.77 21.26 -8.06
C ASN A 369 17.10 21.65 -6.60
N ALA A 370 17.69 20.73 -5.84
CA ALA A 370 18.13 20.99 -4.46
C ALA A 370 19.39 21.87 -4.38
N GLY A 371 20.13 22.03 -5.48
CA GLY A 371 21.44 22.68 -5.48
C GLY A 371 22.53 21.82 -4.85
N HIS A 372 22.43 20.49 -4.98
CA HIS A 372 23.40 19.54 -4.48
C HIS A 372 24.05 18.73 -5.60
N THR A 373 25.25 18.25 -5.33
CA THR A 373 25.92 17.22 -6.13
C THR A 373 26.04 15.97 -5.27
N PRO A 374 26.24 14.78 -5.87
CA PRO A 374 26.46 13.57 -5.09
C PRO A 374 27.63 13.74 -4.11
N ARG A 375 28.74 14.31 -4.59
CA ARG A 375 29.92 14.64 -3.78
C ARG A 375 29.61 15.59 -2.62
N SER A 376 28.73 16.58 -2.80
CA SER A 376 28.40 17.53 -1.72
C SER A 376 27.49 16.90 -0.66
N LEU A 377 26.68 15.91 -1.03
CA LEU A 377 25.90 15.11 -0.09
C LEU A 377 26.76 14.10 0.67
N GLU A 378 27.63 13.36 -0.03
CA GLU A 378 28.58 12.41 0.59
C GLU A 378 29.50 13.11 1.60
N ALA A 379 29.98 14.31 1.28
CA ALA A 379 30.77 15.12 2.20
C ALA A 379 29.99 15.52 3.47
N ALA A 380 28.65 15.50 3.43
CA ALA A 380 27.77 15.79 4.56
C ALA A 380 27.28 14.52 5.29
N GLY A 381 27.55 13.33 4.76
CA GLY A 381 27.20 12.04 5.34
C GLY A 381 26.72 11.00 4.32
N ARG A 382 26.19 9.89 4.82
CA ARG A 382 25.60 8.81 4.03
C ARG A 382 24.31 9.26 3.36
N VAL A 383 24.12 8.78 2.13
CA VAL A 383 22.90 9.03 1.35
C VAL A 383 22.14 7.73 1.18
N GLY A 384 20.90 7.68 1.67
CA GLY A 384 19.97 6.57 1.43
C GLY A 384 19.19 6.75 0.14
N LEU A 385 18.75 5.64 -0.46
CA LEU A 385 17.91 5.58 -1.64
C LEU A 385 16.74 4.60 -1.42
N PHE A 386 15.53 5.09 -1.61
CA PHE A 386 14.29 4.32 -1.40
C PHE A 386 13.46 4.41 -2.67
N CYS A 387 13.43 3.32 -3.43
CA CYS A 387 12.74 3.23 -4.72
C CYS A 387 11.37 2.56 -4.55
N GLY A 388 10.29 3.28 -4.81
CA GLY A 388 8.97 2.66 -5.00
C GLY A 388 8.94 1.90 -6.34
N ALA A 389 8.53 0.64 -6.31
CA ALA A 389 8.43 -0.24 -7.47
C ALA A 389 7.16 -1.09 -7.38
N MET A 390 6.65 -1.57 -8.51
CA MET A 390 5.47 -2.45 -8.55
C MET A 390 5.51 -3.41 -9.73
N TRP A 391 5.85 -2.91 -10.92
CA TRP A 391 5.82 -3.71 -12.15
C TRP A 391 7.21 -3.96 -12.72
N TRP A 392 7.36 -5.14 -13.34
CA TRP A 392 8.59 -5.64 -13.94
C TRP A 392 8.39 -5.95 -15.43
N ASP A 393 7.72 -5.05 -16.15
CA ASP A 393 7.40 -5.19 -17.57
C ASP A 393 8.62 -5.58 -18.42
N HIS A 394 9.78 -5.02 -18.11
CA HIS A 394 11.01 -5.29 -18.85
C HIS A 394 11.54 -6.72 -18.64
N GLN A 395 11.19 -7.38 -17.53
CA GLN A 395 11.47 -8.82 -17.37
C GLN A 395 10.63 -9.67 -18.34
N HIS A 396 9.41 -9.24 -18.65
CA HIS A 396 8.59 -9.92 -19.67
C HIS A 396 9.17 -9.73 -21.07
N VAL A 397 9.71 -8.54 -21.39
CA VAL A 397 10.48 -8.34 -22.62
C VAL A 397 11.67 -9.32 -22.69
N GLY A 398 12.42 -9.48 -21.59
CA GLY A 398 13.49 -10.45 -21.50
C GLY A 398 13.04 -11.90 -21.72
N ALA A 399 11.93 -12.30 -21.09
CA ALA A 399 11.35 -13.63 -21.24
C ALA A 399 10.89 -13.92 -22.68
N ASP A 400 10.26 -12.95 -23.34
CA ASP A 400 9.84 -13.06 -24.73
C ASP A 400 11.05 -13.20 -25.67
N ARG A 401 12.11 -12.39 -25.50
CA ARG A 401 13.35 -12.53 -26.29
C ARG A 401 14.00 -13.90 -26.12
N ALA A 402 14.03 -14.41 -24.89
CA ALA A 402 14.56 -15.74 -24.60
C ALA A 402 13.73 -16.86 -25.26
N ARG A 403 12.39 -16.73 -25.25
CA ARG A 403 11.49 -17.63 -25.99
C ARG A 403 11.76 -17.61 -27.50
N ASP A 404 12.12 -16.46 -28.03
CA ASP A 404 12.46 -16.28 -29.45
C ASP A 404 13.91 -16.73 -29.79
N GLY A 405 14.63 -17.35 -28.85
CA GLY A 405 15.94 -17.94 -29.06
C GLY A 405 17.14 -17.00 -28.84
N HIS A 406 16.92 -15.82 -28.26
CA HIS A 406 18.01 -14.92 -27.86
C HIS A 406 18.57 -15.29 -26.47
N ASP A 407 19.77 -14.82 -26.16
CA ASP A 407 20.37 -14.99 -24.84
C ASP A 407 19.58 -14.22 -23.76
N ALA A 408 19.49 -14.81 -22.56
CA ALA A 408 18.81 -14.21 -21.41
C ALA A 408 19.70 -13.12 -20.76
N THR A 409 19.70 -11.92 -21.33
CA THR A 409 20.57 -10.80 -20.90
C THR A 409 19.85 -9.69 -20.13
N ILE A 410 18.55 -9.82 -19.86
CA ILE A 410 17.74 -8.79 -19.19
C ILE A 410 17.35 -9.27 -17.78
N SER A 411 17.86 -8.60 -16.74
CA SER A 411 17.63 -8.91 -15.32
C SER A 411 16.48 -8.10 -14.71
N ALA A 412 16.46 -6.77 -14.90
CA ALA A 412 15.38 -5.83 -14.56
C ALA A 412 14.66 -6.06 -13.22
N THR A 413 15.40 -6.46 -12.19
CA THR A 413 14.82 -6.69 -10.85
C THR A 413 14.55 -5.36 -10.14
N ALA A 414 13.59 -5.34 -9.19
CA ALA A 414 13.35 -4.15 -8.36
C ALA A 414 14.62 -3.66 -7.65
N SER A 415 15.41 -4.59 -7.09
CA SER A 415 16.67 -4.26 -6.41
C SER A 415 17.70 -3.62 -7.33
N GLU A 416 17.71 -3.99 -8.60
CA GLU A 416 18.62 -3.43 -9.61
C GLU A 416 18.32 -1.95 -9.86
N ALA A 417 17.04 -1.56 -9.85
CA ALA A 417 16.66 -0.16 -10.01
C ALA A 417 17.25 0.73 -8.90
N ALA A 418 17.10 0.34 -7.63
CA ALA A 418 17.69 1.07 -6.51
C ALA A 418 19.23 1.01 -6.54
N ASN A 419 19.80 -0.20 -6.61
CA ASN A 419 21.24 -0.38 -6.44
C ASN A 419 22.07 0.26 -7.57
N ARG A 420 21.56 0.33 -8.80
CA ARG A 420 22.28 0.99 -9.91
C ARG A 420 22.32 2.51 -9.75
N ILE A 421 21.26 3.11 -9.22
CA ILE A 421 21.25 4.54 -8.89
C ILE A 421 22.28 4.81 -7.78
N SER A 422 22.24 4.04 -6.69
CA SER A 422 23.24 4.16 -5.61
C SER A 422 24.66 3.99 -6.13
N HIS A 423 24.89 2.98 -6.98
CA HIS A 423 26.19 2.72 -7.59
C HIS A 423 26.69 3.90 -8.44
N PHE A 424 25.83 4.45 -9.31
CA PHE A 424 26.24 5.54 -10.20
C PHE A 424 26.59 6.82 -9.43
N PHE A 425 25.76 7.17 -8.45
CA PHE A 425 25.91 8.41 -7.68
C PHE A 425 26.82 8.27 -6.45
N GLY A 426 27.30 7.07 -6.10
CA GLY A 426 28.20 6.84 -4.96
C GLY A 426 27.50 6.79 -3.60
N PHE A 427 26.18 6.61 -3.57
CA PHE A 427 25.42 6.57 -2.32
C PHE A 427 25.69 5.30 -1.51
N ASP A 428 26.02 5.47 -0.24
CA ASP A 428 26.50 4.45 0.69
C ASP A 428 25.58 4.25 1.92
N GLY A 429 24.38 4.84 1.92
CA GLY A 429 23.32 4.57 2.89
C GLY A 429 22.41 3.39 2.48
N PRO A 430 21.25 3.20 3.16
CA PRO A 430 20.29 2.16 2.79
C PRO A 430 19.86 2.30 1.32
N SER A 431 19.90 1.23 0.53
CA SER A 431 19.41 1.20 -0.85
C SER A 431 18.36 0.12 -1.01
N LEU A 432 17.09 0.52 -1.11
CA LEU A 432 15.94 -0.37 -1.01
C LEU A 432 14.99 -0.15 -2.17
N ALA A 433 14.43 -1.26 -2.68
CA ALA A 433 13.24 -1.23 -3.52
C ALA A 433 12.04 -1.73 -2.71
N VAL A 434 10.93 -1.00 -2.78
CA VAL A 434 9.75 -1.18 -1.93
C VAL A 434 8.54 -1.39 -2.83
N ASP A 435 7.88 -2.53 -2.68
CA ASP A 435 6.62 -2.85 -3.37
C ASP A 435 5.52 -3.08 -2.35
N THR A 436 4.59 -2.13 -2.30
CA THR A 436 3.31 -2.21 -1.61
C THR A 436 2.17 -1.83 -2.56
N SER A 437 2.34 -2.17 -3.85
CA SER A 437 1.42 -1.81 -4.93
C SER A 437 1.29 -0.29 -5.10
N CYS A 438 0.09 0.26 -5.23
CA CYS A 438 -0.15 1.69 -5.48
C CYS A 438 0.32 2.63 -4.33
N SER A 439 0.66 2.09 -3.16
CA SER A 439 1.20 2.86 -2.02
C SER A 439 2.74 2.75 -1.87
N SER A 440 3.42 2.13 -2.85
CA SER A 440 4.86 1.88 -2.83
C SER A 440 5.70 3.13 -2.58
N SER A 441 5.45 4.23 -3.30
CA SER A 441 6.27 5.42 -3.11
C SER A 441 6.06 6.14 -1.78
N LEU A 442 4.86 6.07 -1.16
CA LEU A 442 4.66 6.59 0.20
C LEU A 442 5.23 5.65 1.27
N SER A 443 5.25 4.34 1.00
CA SER A 443 5.93 3.38 1.87
C SER A 443 7.45 3.59 1.83
N ALA A 444 8.01 3.82 0.65
CA ALA A 444 9.42 4.22 0.48
C ALA A 444 9.71 5.55 1.19
N LEU A 445 8.82 6.54 1.09
CA LEU A 445 8.92 7.81 1.82
C LEU A 445 8.94 7.61 3.33
N HIS A 446 8.06 6.76 3.86
CA HIS A 446 8.03 6.45 5.29
C HIS A 446 9.35 5.82 5.76
N LEU A 447 9.86 4.81 5.03
CA LEU A 447 11.13 4.17 5.37
C LEU A 447 12.31 5.15 5.30
N ALA A 448 12.32 6.06 4.32
CA ALA A 448 13.34 7.10 4.22
C ALA A 448 13.32 8.07 5.41
N VAL A 449 12.12 8.52 5.81
CA VAL A 449 11.93 9.39 6.98
C VAL A 449 12.40 8.70 8.26
N GLU A 450 12.05 7.43 8.46
CA GLU A 450 12.46 6.68 9.64
C GLU A 450 13.98 6.39 9.64
N SER A 451 14.58 6.14 8.48
CA SER A 451 16.04 5.95 8.35
C SER A 451 16.80 7.23 8.72
N LEU A 452 16.31 8.41 8.29
CA LEU A 452 16.85 9.71 8.68
C LEU A 452 16.73 9.95 10.20
N ARG A 453 15.56 9.66 10.79
CA ARG A 453 15.32 9.81 12.25
C ARG A 453 16.18 8.86 13.09
N ARG A 454 16.52 7.70 12.55
CA ARG A 454 17.41 6.70 13.19
C ARG A 454 18.89 6.96 12.95
N GLY A 455 19.24 7.94 12.10
CA GLY A 455 20.63 8.24 11.75
C GLY A 455 21.28 7.19 10.85
N GLU A 456 20.49 6.36 10.15
CA GLU A 456 21.00 5.38 9.19
C GLU A 456 21.62 6.09 7.97
N CYS A 457 21.11 7.28 7.64
CA CYS A 457 21.65 8.19 6.65
C CYS A 457 21.40 9.65 7.05
N GLU A 458 22.16 10.58 6.45
CA GLU A 458 22.06 12.02 6.69
C GLU A 458 21.23 12.73 5.60
N SER A 459 21.02 12.07 4.48
CA SER A 459 20.13 12.46 3.39
C SER A 459 19.48 11.24 2.78
N ALA A 460 18.27 11.37 2.27
CA ALA A 460 17.59 10.26 1.60
C ALA A 460 16.91 10.73 0.32
N LEU A 461 17.10 9.97 -0.75
CA LEU A 461 16.34 10.09 -1.98
C LEU A 461 15.18 9.11 -1.96
N VAL A 462 13.99 9.60 -2.29
CA VAL A 462 12.81 8.76 -2.52
C VAL A 462 12.41 8.93 -3.96
N VAL A 463 12.39 7.84 -4.71
CA VAL A 463 12.10 7.87 -6.15
C VAL A 463 11.08 6.79 -6.51
N ALA A 464 10.30 7.01 -7.54
CA ALA A 464 9.42 5.98 -8.09
C ALA A 464 9.13 6.27 -9.56
N ALA A 465 8.99 5.21 -10.34
CA ALA A 465 8.56 5.26 -11.73
C ALA A 465 7.42 4.26 -11.95
N ASN A 466 6.58 4.56 -12.93
CA ASN A 466 5.62 3.63 -13.49
C ASN A 466 5.58 3.82 -15.00
N LEU A 467 5.82 2.76 -15.76
CA LEU A 467 5.74 2.76 -17.22
C LEU A 467 4.98 1.53 -17.71
N LEU A 468 4.26 1.67 -18.82
CA LEU A 468 3.49 0.61 -19.46
C LEU A 468 4.28 0.10 -20.67
N THR A 469 5.30 -0.72 -20.43
CA THR A 469 6.27 -1.09 -21.48
C THR A 469 6.04 -2.47 -22.09
N HIS A 470 5.10 -3.25 -21.55
CA HIS A 470 4.77 -4.58 -22.06
C HIS A 470 3.25 -4.81 -22.19
N PRO A 471 2.75 -5.48 -23.25
CA PRO A 471 1.31 -5.67 -23.47
C PRO A 471 0.64 -6.51 -22.37
N TYR A 472 1.39 -7.39 -21.70
CA TYR A 472 0.88 -8.18 -20.57
C TYR A 472 0.31 -7.29 -19.46
N HIS A 473 0.97 -6.17 -19.15
CA HIS A 473 0.60 -5.30 -18.05
C HIS A 473 -0.80 -4.72 -18.24
N THR A 474 -1.02 -4.00 -19.34
CA THR A 474 -2.36 -3.43 -19.64
C THR A 474 -3.43 -4.50 -19.82
N ARG A 475 -3.09 -5.67 -20.38
CA ARG A 475 -4.02 -6.79 -20.53
C ARG A 475 -4.42 -7.38 -19.18
N LEU A 476 -3.48 -7.61 -18.27
CA LEU A 476 -3.74 -8.13 -16.94
C LEU A 476 -4.70 -7.20 -16.18
N LEU A 477 -4.42 -5.89 -16.20
CA LEU A 477 -5.28 -4.90 -15.54
C LEU A 477 -6.70 -4.87 -16.15
N ALA A 478 -6.81 -5.00 -17.47
CA ALA A 478 -8.10 -5.10 -18.14
C ALA A 478 -8.86 -6.39 -17.80
N ASP A 479 -8.18 -7.54 -17.83
CA ASP A 479 -8.76 -8.87 -17.52
C ASP A 479 -9.16 -8.97 -16.03
N LEU A 480 -8.51 -8.20 -15.14
CA LEU A 480 -8.91 -8.02 -13.74
C LEU A 480 -10.05 -7.01 -13.55
N GLY A 481 -10.51 -6.33 -14.61
CA GLY A 481 -11.58 -5.33 -14.55
C GLY A 481 -11.20 -4.05 -13.80
N LEU A 482 -9.91 -3.70 -13.75
CA LEU A 482 -9.42 -2.51 -13.04
C LEU A 482 -9.43 -1.24 -13.89
N LEU A 483 -9.30 -1.39 -15.20
CA LEU A 483 -9.22 -0.27 -16.14
C LEU A 483 -10.60 0.19 -16.59
N ALA A 484 -10.75 1.50 -16.73
CA ALA A 484 -11.93 2.09 -17.33
C ALA A 484 -12.00 1.78 -18.84
N GLU A 485 -13.19 1.44 -19.35
CA GLU A 485 -13.41 1.19 -20.79
C GLU A 485 -13.27 2.45 -21.65
N ARG A 486 -13.44 3.62 -21.04
CA ARG A 486 -13.24 4.95 -21.63
C ARG A 486 -12.63 5.87 -20.59
N VAL A 487 -12.06 7.00 -21.01
CA VAL A 487 -11.60 8.02 -20.07
C VAL A 487 -12.78 8.53 -19.23
N PRO A 488 -12.72 8.43 -17.89
CA PRO A 488 -13.75 8.99 -17.01
C PRO A 488 -13.86 10.50 -17.19
N ASP A 489 -15.07 11.04 -17.02
CA ASP A 489 -15.29 12.48 -17.23
C ASP A 489 -14.66 13.35 -16.13
N GLY A 490 -14.26 12.73 -15.01
CA GLY A 490 -13.50 13.31 -13.90
C GLY A 490 -13.42 12.33 -12.72
N ALA A 491 -12.87 12.77 -11.59
CA ALA A 491 -12.88 12.00 -10.35
C ALA A 491 -14.32 11.75 -9.88
N PHE A 492 -14.53 10.57 -9.28
CA PHE A 492 -15.82 10.10 -8.76
C PHE A 492 -16.92 9.98 -9.83
N ASP A 493 -16.55 9.73 -11.10
CA ASP A 493 -17.50 9.42 -12.18
C ASP A 493 -18.12 8.04 -11.97
N ALA A 494 -19.43 7.97 -11.74
CA ALA A 494 -20.15 6.72 -11.57
C ALA A 494 -20.55 6.05 -12.89
N ARG A 495 -20.48 6.77 -14.01
CA ARG A 495 -20.82 6.21 -15.32
C ARG A 495 -19.71 5.37 -15.91
N THR A 496 -18.51 5.51 -15.37
CA THR A 496 -17.30 4.87 -15.87
C THR A 496 -16.56 4.24 -14.71
N ALA A 497 -16.80 2.95 -14.48
CA ALA A 497 -16.09 2.20 -13.45
C ALA A 497 -14.64 1.89 -13.89
N GLY A 498 -13.72 1.92 -12.93
CA GLY A 498 -12.29 1.68 -13.18
C GLY A 498 -11.51 2.98 -13.37
N TRP A 499 -10.20 2.86 -13.49
CA TRP A 499 -9.29 3.99 -13.58
C TRP A 499 -8.56 4.03 -14.91
N SER A 500 -8.15 5.22 -15.35
CA SER A 500 -7.27 5.39 -16.51
C SER A 500 -5.82 5.06 -16.09
N PRO A 501 -5.08 4.23 -16.84
CA PRO A 501 -3.67 3.97 -16.52
C PRO A 501 -2.82 5.22 -16.77
N GLY A 502 -1.67 5.32 -16.09
CA GLY A 502 -0.78 6.45 -16.26
C GLY A 502 0.68 6.10 -16.03
N GLU A 503 1.55 6.77 -16.79
CA GLU A 503 3.00 6.68 -16.72
C GLU A 503 3.58 7.90 -16.04
N GLY A 504 4.74 7.76 -15.41
CA GLY A 504 5.43 8.89 -14.82
C GLY A 504 6.60 8.49 -13.94
N VAL A 505 7.45 9.47 -13.64
CA VAL A 505 8.57 9.31 -12.71
C VAL A 505 8.69 10.54 -11.83
N ALA A 506 9.06 10.36 -10.57
CA ALA A 506 9.31 11.44 -9.64
C ALA A 506 10.36 11.07 -8.60
N GLY A 507 11.00 12.11 -8.05
CA GLY A 507 11.99 11.99 -6.99
C GLY A 507 11.93 13.17 -6.03
N VAL A 508 12.22 12.91 -4.75
CA VAL A 508 12.39 13.95 -3.72
C VAL A 508 13.64 13.68 -2.89
N LEU A 509 14.35 14.77 -2.52
CA LEU A 509 15.50 14.73 -1.63
C LEU A 509 15.09 15.20 -0.23
N LEU A 510 15.39 14.37 0.76
CA LEU A 510 15.04 14.56 2.16
C LEU A 510 16.27 14.82 3.01
N ARG A 511 16.17 15.79 3.93
CA ARG A 511 17.19 16.10 4.94
C ARG A 511 16.51 16.48 6.25
N PRO A 512 17.10 16.22 7.43
CA PRO A 512 16.61 16.81 8.67
C PRO A 512 16.53 18.34 8.56
N VAL A 513 15.47 18.98 9.06
CA VAL A 513 15.28 20.44 8.94
C VAL A 513 16.48 21.21 9.51
N SER A 514 17.04 20.75 10.64
CA SER A 514 18.23 21.36 11.25
C SER A 514 19.46 21.34 10.33
N ARG A 515 19.66 20.23 9.60
CA ARG A 515 20.71 20.09 8.58
C ARG A 515 20.45 21.02 7.41
N ALA A 516 19.22 20.99 6.88
CA ALA A 516 18.81 21.81 5.74
C ALA A 516 19.05 23.32 5.99
N LEU A 517 18.64 23.79 7.16
CA LEU A 517 18.86 25.18 7.57
C LEU A 517 20.34 25.53 7.75
N ARG A 518 21.11 24.64 8.39
CA ARG A 518 22.55 24.84 8.60
C ARG A 518 23.32 24.91 7.28
N ASP A 519 22.96 24.06 6.33
CA ASP A 519 23.69 23.93 5.08
C ASP A 519 23.25 24.97 4.05
N GLY A 520 22.16 25.71 4.31
CA GLY A 520 21.66 26.78 3.46
C GLY A 520 20.76 26.28 2.33
N ASP A 521 20.02 25.21 2.57
CA ASP A 521 19.10 24.61 1.60
C ASP A 521 17.79 25.41 1.54
N THR A 522 17.17 25.47 0.36
CA THR A 522 15.80 25.96 0.23
C THR A 522 14.84 24.78 0.33
N GLY A 523 14.10 24.71 1.43
CA GLY A 523 13.07 23.68 1.58
C GLY A 523 11.82 24.00 0.75
N LEU A 524 11.22 22.94 0.22
CA LEU A 524 9.94 22.95 -0.49
C LEU A 524 8.77 22.71 0.47
N ALA A 525 8.96 21.84 1.46
CA ALA A 525 8.02 21.53 2.53
C ALA A 525 8.73 20.85 3.71
N VAL A 526 8.00 20.72 4.82
CA VAL A 526 8.39 19.91 5.98
C VAL A 526 7.43 18.73 6.10
N ILE A 527 7.98 17.53 6.27
CA ILE A 527 7.23 16.32 6.63
C ILE A 527 7.10 16.29 8.16
N GLU A 528 5.88 16.49 8.65
CA GLU A 528 5.57 16.44 10.09
C GLU A 528 5.37 14.99 10.55
N ALA A 529 4.69 14.17 9.74
CA ALA A 529 4.57 12.73 9.97
C ALA A 529 4.41 11.93 8.68
N THR A 530 4.77 10.65 8.76
CA THR A 530 4.39 9.63 7.78
C THR A 530 3.81 8.44 8.53
N GLY A 531 2.99 7.65 7.86
CA GLY A 531 2.41 6.44 8.43
C GLY A 531 2.12 5.42 7.36
N ILE A 532 2.32 4.15 7.71
CA ILE A 532 1.89 3.00 6.91
C ILE A 532 0.92 2.15 7.71
N GLY A 533 -0.02 1.52 7.02
CA GLY A 533 -1.02 0.64 7.62
C GLY A 533 -1.43 -0.47 6.67
N HIS A 534 -2.27 -1.38 7.14
CA HIS A 534 -2.84 -2.42 6.29
C HIS A 534 -4.33 -2.60 6.60
N ALA A 535 -5.12 -2.91 5.58
CA ALA A 535 -6.56 -3.19 5.69
C ALA A 535 -6.87 -4.35 6.66
N GLY A 536 -5.92 -5.25 6.86
CA GLY A 536 -6.07 -6.43 7.70
C GLY A 536 -6.97 -7.48 7.04
N ALA A 537 -7.65 -8.28 7.85
CA ALA A 537 -8.66 -9.22 7.34
C ALA A 537 -9.90 -8.44 6.89
N ALA A 538 -10.27 -8.60 5.61
CA ALA A 538 -11.47 -8.05 5.01
C ALA A 538 -12.28 -9.17 4.33
N GLY A 539 -13.51 -8.88 3.90
CA GLY A 539 -14.38 -9.88 3.27
C GLY A 539 -13.79 -10.57 2.03
N ARG A 540 -12.89 -9.89 1.30
CA ARG A 540 -12.04 -10.44 0.23
C ARG A 540 -10.67 -9.75 0.24
N PHE A 541 -9.66 -10.41 -0.32
CA PHE A 541 -8.36 -9.79 -0.58
C PHE A 541 -8.54 -8.52 -1.43
N GLY A 542 -7.91 -7.41 -1.02
CA GLY A 542 -8.01 -6.11 -1.68
C GLY A 542 -9.31 -5.34 -1.41
N THR A 543 -10.21 -5.85 -0.56
CA THR A 543 -11.41 -5.08 -0.16
C THR A 543 -10.99 -3.91 0.73
N PRO A 544 -11.34 -2.66 0.38
CA PRO A 544 -11.00 -1.49 1.19
C PRO A 544 -11.77 -1.53 2.52
N GLN A 545 -11.17 -0.96 3.56
CA GLN A 545 -11.75 -0.94 4.92
C GLN A 545 -11.71 0.49 5.48
N ALA A 546 -12.84 1.20 5.41
CA ALA A 546 -12.95 2.61 5.80
C ALA A 546 -12.48 2.85 7.25
N ASP A 547 -12.96 2.07 8.22
CA ASP A 547 -12.56 2.19 9.63
C ASP A 547 -11.04 2.00 9.85
N ARG A 548 -10.44 1.06 9.12
CA ARG A 548 -9.00 0.77 9.22
C ARG A 548 -8.18 1.90 8.60
N LEU A 549 -8.65 2.45 7.49
CA LEU A 549 -8.05 3.59 6.83
C LEU A 549 -8.16 4.84 7.72
N ALA A 550 -9.34 5.12 8.30
CA ALA A 550 -9.57 6.21 9.24
C ALA A 550 -8.65 6.10 10.46
N GLY A 551 -8.54 4.91 11.06
CA GLY A 551 -7.64 4.65 12.16
C GLY A 551 -6.15 4.83 11.79
N SER A 552 -5.76 4.50 10.56
CA SER A 552 -4.40 4.69 10.05
C SER A 552 -4.06 6.17 9.85
N ILE A 553 -4.97 6.93 9.27
CA ILE A 553 -4.86 8.40 9.13
C ILE A 553 -4.79 9.05 10.52
N GLY A 554 -5.70 8.68 11.43
CA GLY A 554 -5.76 9.22 12.79
C GLY A 554 -4.48 8.98 13.58
N ARG A 555 -3.88 7.78 13.49
CA ARG A 555 -2.56 7.50 14.10
C ARG A 555 -1.45 8.37 13.51
N THR A 556 -1.49 8.64 12.20
CA THR A 556 -0.49 9.48 11.54
C THR A 556 -0.59 10.93 11.98
N LEU A 557 -1.81 11.48 12.09
CA LEU A 557 -2.05 12.82 12.62
C LEU A 557 -1.63 12.93 14.10
N ALA A 558 -1.99 11.92 14.90
CA ALA A 558 -1.59 11.86 16.30
C ALA A 558 -0.06 11.80 16.48
N ALA A 559 0.66 11.10 15.61
CA ALA A 559 2.13 11.06 15.61
C ALA A 559 2.76 12.43 15.29
N ALA A 560 2.07 13.29 14.53
CA ALA A 560 2.45 14.69 14.33
C ALA A 560 1.99 15.62 15.46
N GLY A 561 1.20 15.13 16.43
CA GLY A 561 0.56 15.97 17.44
C GLY A 561 -0.52 16.90 16.87
N LEU A 562 -1.12 16.55 15.73
CA LEU A 562 -2.10 17.37 15.01
C LEU A 562 -3.52 16.86 15.24
N ALA A 563 -4.46 17.79 15.37
CA ALA A 563 -5.89 17.53 15.28
C ALA A 563 -6.35 17.57 13.81
N PRO A 564 -7.50 16.95 13.47
CA PRO A 564 -8.05 17.03 12.12
C PRO A 564 -8.27 18.46 11.62
N GLY A 565 -8.61 19.40 12.52
CA GLY A 565 -8.78 20.81 12.18
C GLY A 565 -7.48 21.56 11.81
N ASP A 566 -6.32 20.94 12.01
CA ASP A 566 -5.02 21.52 11.62
C ASP A 566 -4.64 21.22 10.16
N VAL A 567 -5.41 20.39 9.44
CA VAL A 567 -5.15 20.03 8.04
C VAL A 567 -6.04 20.87 7.13
N ASP A 568 -5.43 21.58 6.19
CA ASP A 568 -6.14 22.46 5.25
C ASP A 568 -6.60 21.72 3.98
N TYR A 569 -5.80 20.75 3.55
CA TYR A 569 -5.96 20.07 2.27
C TYR A 569 -5.68 18.56 2.37
N VAL A 570 -6.47 17.74 1.69
CA VAL A 570 -6.19 16.31 1.50
C VAL A 570 -6.05 16.01 0.00
N GLU A 571 -4.90 15.46 -0.38
CA GLU A 571 -4.69 14.85 -1.69
C GLU A 571 -5.03 13.36 -1.62
N CYS A 572 -6.22 13.02 -2.10
CA CYS A 572 -6.82 11.70 -2.04
C CYS A 572 -6.17 10.68 -2.97
N ALA A 573 -6.21 9.41 -2.58
CA ALA A 573 -5.84 8.27 -3.39
C ALA A 573 -6.80 8.06 -4.56
N ALA A 574 -8.06 8.52 -4.46
CA ALA A 574 -9.15 8.39 -5.42
C ALA A 574 -8.71 8.31 -6.88
N ALA A 575 -8.79 7.10 -7.43
CA ALA A 575 -8.33 6.78 -8.79
C ALA A 575 -9.49 6.64 -9.79
N GLY A 576 -10.74 6.54 -9.31
CA GLY A 576 -11.88 6.02 -10.08
C GLY A 576 -12.24 4.58 -9.69
N ALA A 577 -11.62 4.03 -8.63
CA ALA A 577 -11.95 2.72 -8.11
C ALA A 577 -13.15 2.84 -7.15
N LEU A 578 -14.37 2.88 -7.69
CA LEU A 578 -15.61 3.26 -6.98
C LEU A 578 -15.70 2.81 -5.52
N LEU A 579 -15.45 1.52 -5.23
CA LEU A 579 -15.52 1.00 -3.85
C LEU A 579 -14.40 1.54 -2.95
N ALA A 580 -13.18 1.66 -3.46
CA ALA A 580 -12.04 2.20 -2.72
C ALA A 580 -12.16 3.72 -2.54
N ASP A 581 -12.61 4.43 -3.58
CA ASP A 581 -12.89 5.86 -3.54
C ASP A 581 -14.00 6.17 -2.50
N ALA A 582 -15.07 5.37 -2.45
CA ALA A 582 -16.13 5.50 -1.45
C ALA A 582 -15.62 5.24 -0.03
N ALA A 583 -14.86 4.16 0.18
CA ALA A 583 -14.28 3.85 1.47
C ALA A 583 -13.26 4.90 1.94
N GLU A 584 -12.51 5.52 1.01
CA GLU A 584 -11.63 6.63 1.31
C GLU A 584 -12.41 7.87 1.78
N LEU A 585 -13.49 8.22 1.10
CA LEU A 585 -14.31 9.36 1.49
C LEU A 585 -15.04 9.13 2.82
N GLU A 586 -15.52 7.92 3.07
CA GLU A 586 -16.07 7.53 4.37
C GLU A 586 -15.01 7.69 5.48
N ALA A 587 -13.80 7.15 5.27
CA ALA A 587 -12.71 7.24 6.23
C ALA A 587 -12.32 8.70 6.53
N LEU A 588 -12.21 9.53 5.49
CA LEU A 588 -11.93 10.96 5.64
C LEU A 588 -13.10 11.69 6.32
N GLY A 589 -14.33 11.31 6.01
CA GLY A 589 -15.54 11.82 6.66
C GLY A 589 -15.50 11.62 8.17
N THR A 590 -15.10 10.43 8.61
CA THR A 590 -14.92 10.07 10.03
C THR A 590 -13.75 10.83 10.66
N VAL A 591 -12.59 10.92 10.00
CA VAL A 591 -11.41 11.60 10.56
C VAL A 591 -11.66 13.10 10.74
N PHE A 592 -12.31 13.75 9.78
CA PHE A 592 -12.52 15.20 9.76
C PHE A 592 -13.91 15.62 10.26
N GLU A 593 -14.60 14.74 11.00
CA GLU A 593 -15.90 15.05 11.59
C GLU A 593 -15.82 16.31 12.47
N GLY A 594 -16.81 17.19 12.35
CA GLY A 594 -16.88 18.46 13.10
C GLY A 594 -16.09 19.62 12.49
N GLY A 595 -15.36 19.41 11.39
CA GLY A 595 -14.64 20.45 10.65
C GLY A 595 -15.04 20.51 9.16
N THR A 596 -14.28 21.27 8.37
CA THR A 596 -14.36 21.22 6.91
C THR A 596 -12.96 21.32 6.32
N VAL A 597 -12.59 20.36 5.46
CA VAL A 597 -11.27 20.30 4.80
C VAL A 597 -11.44 20.27 3.28
N LEU A 598 -10.52 20.92 2.56
CA LEU A 598 -10.48 20.85 1.10
C LEU A 598 -9.89 19.51 0.66
N VAL A 599 -10.45 18.91 -0.38
CA VAL A 599 -9.96 17.62 -0.90
C VAL A 599 -9.77 17.68 -2.41
N GLY A 600 -8.84 16.88 -2.92
CA GLY A 600 -8.62 16.74 -4.36
C GLY A 600 -7.86 15.49 -4.76
N THR A 601 -7.74 15.26 -6.07
CA THR A 601 -6.94 14.17 -6.64
C THR A 601 -6.34 14.59 -7.96
N VAL A 602 -5.10 14.20 -8.21
CA VAL A 602 -4.35 14.44 -9.46
C VAL A 602 -4.64 13.43 -10.57
N LYS A 603 -5.23 12.28 -10.22
CA LYS A 603 -5.36 11.14 -11.13
C LYS A 603 -6.23 11.43 -12.37
N PRO A 604 -7.29 12.25 -12.32
CA PRO A 604 -7.99 12.68 -13.54
C PRO A 604 -7.15 13.51 -14.52
N ASN A 605 -6.04 14.11 -14.06
CA ASN A 605 -5.15 14.90 -14.91
C ASN A 605 -4.16 14.01 -15.66
N ILE A 606 -3.60 12.99 -15.00
CA ILE A 606 -2.43 12.24 -15.49
C ILE A 606 -2.59 10.72 -15.48
N GLY A 607 -3.73 10.20 -15.01
CA GLY A 607 -3.97 8.78 -14.85
C GLY A 607 -3.49 8.25 -13.50
N HIS A 608 -3.67 6.95 -13.28
CA HIS A 608 -3.17 6.26 -12.12
C HIS A 608 -1.73 5.81 -12.34
N LEU A 609 -0.78 6.50 -11.71
CA LEU A 609 0.67 6.24 -11.83
C LEU A 609 1.18 5.10 -10.92
N GLU A 610 0.28 4.24 -10.43
CA GLU A 610 0.60 3.02 -9.69
C GLU A 610 1.74 3.20 -8.65
N ALA A 611 2.92 2.60 -8.85
CA ALA A 611 4.06 2.74 -7.92
C ALA A 611 4.46 4.20 -7.65
N ALA A 612 4.33 5.08 -8.64
CA ALA A 612 4.66 6.50 -8.57
C ALA A 612 3.46 7.40 -8.20
N ALA A 613 2.27 6.83 -7.96
CA ALA A 613 1.07 7.59 -7.64
C ALA A 613 1.27 8.49 -6.41
N GLY A 614 1.82 7.95 -5.32
CA GLY A 614 2.05 8.70 -4.10
C GLY A 614 3.00 9.90 -4.27
N LEU A 615 4.06 9.78 -5.08
CA LEU A 615 4.96 10.90 -5.36
C LEU A 615 4.33 11.92 -6.33
N SER A 616 3.49 11.49 -7.27
CA SER A 616 2.74 12.46 -8.11
C SER A 616 1.81 13.35 -7.28
N GLN A 617 1.15 12.76 -6.27
CA GLN A 617 0.32 13.45 -5.29
C GLN A 617 1.16 14.38 -4.40
N LEU A 618 2.30 13.89 -3.90
CA LEU A 618 3.25 14.67 -3.12
C LEU A 618 3.74 15.91 -3.89
N VAL A 619 4.20 15.71 -5.14
CA VAL A 619 4.71 16.79 -6.00
C VAL A 619 3.63 17.83 -6.28
N LYS A 620 2.38 17.43 -6.53
CA LYS A 620 1.25 18.38 -6.63
C LYS A 620 1.15 19.24 -5.38
N VAL A 621 1.17 18.65 -4.19
CA VAL A 621 1.11 19.40 -2.92
C VAL A 621 2.31 20.36 -2.75
N LEU A 622 3.52 19.93 -3.10
CA LEU A 622 4.71 20.81 -3.06
C LEU A 622 4.55 22.05 -3.96
N LEU A 623 4.01 21.86 -5.17
CA LEU A 623 3.73 22.96 -6.09
C LEU A 623 2.62 23.87 -5.56
N GLN A 624 1.58 23.31 -4.97
CA GLN A 624 0.51 24.09 -4.35
C GLN A 624 1.04 24.97 -3.20
N PHE A 625 1.94 24.44 -2.35
CA PHE A 625 2.62 25.25 -1.33
C PHE A 625 3.47 26.35 -1.95
N ARG A 626 4.30 26.02 -2.94
CA ARG A 626 5.16 26.98 -3.64
C ARG A 626 4.37 28.17 -4.21
N HIS A 627 3.15 27.91 -4.68
CA HIS A 627 2.29 28.93 -5.28
C HIS A 627 1.23 29.50 -4.33
N GLY A 628 1.17 29.03 -3.08
CA GLY A 628 0.16 29.44 -2.10
C GLY A 628 -1.27 29.22 -2.59
N ARG A 629 -1.49 28.17 -3.41
CA ARG A 629 -2.75 27.93 -4.13
C ARG A 629 -3.03 26.45 -4.27
N ILE A 630 -4.28 26.04 -4.08
CA ILE A 630 -4.75 24.67 -4.30
C ILE A 630 -5.28 24.56 -5.74
N ALA A 631 -4.73 23.61 -6.50
CA ALA A 631 -5.08 23.37 -7.89
C ALA A 631 -6.46 22.70 -8.02
N PRO A 632 -7.18 22.97 -9.13
CA PRO A 632 -8.47 22.32 -9.38
C PRO A 632 -8.34 20.80 -9.49
N THR A 633 -9.29 20.09 -8.88
CA THR A 633 -9.57 18.68 -9.15
C THR A 633 -10.61 18.60 -10.26
N LEU A 634 -10.31 17.81 -11.30
CA LEU A 634 -11.28 17.57 -12.37
C LEU A 634 -12.33 16.59 -11.87
N LEU A 635 -13.48 17.10 -11.44
CA LEU A 635 -14.60 16.30 -10.95
C LEU A 635 -15.52 15.91 -12.11
N ALA A 636 -16.14 14.73 -11.99
CA ALA A 636 -17.27 14.40 -12.86
C ALA A 636 -18.43 15.39 -12.65
N ASP A 637 -19.34 15.48 -13.61
CA ASP A 637 -20.58 16.26 -13.44
C ASP A 637 -21.30 15.79 -12.16
N PRO A 638 -21.79 16.70 -11.29
CA PRO A 638 -22.50 16.32 -10.07
C PRO A 638 -23.66 15.33 -10.29
N ALA A 639 -24.34 15.36 -11.46
CA ALA A 639 -25.39 14.41 -11.81
C ALA A 639 -24.88 12.99 -12.09
N HIS A 640 -23.57 12.83 -12.28
CA HIS A 640 -22.88 11.58 -12.59
C HIS A 640 -21.99 11.11 -11.44
N GLN A 641 -21.99 11.78 -10.29
CA GLN A 641 -21.28 11.34 -9.10
C GLN A 641 -22.19 10.42 -8.28
N ASP A 642 -21.77 9.19 -8.02
CA ASP A 642 -22.47 8.23 -7.14
C ASP A 642 -21.75 8.12 -5.80
N VAL A 643 -21.52 9.29 -5.21
CA VAL A 643 -20.81 9.46 -3.96
C VAL A 643 -21.56 10.48 -3.11
N ALA A 644 -21.96 10.06 -1.91
CA ALA A 644 -22.47 10.98 -0.90
C ALA A 644 -21.30 11.68 -0.21
N TRP A 645 -20.98 12.90 -0.65
CA TRP A 645 -19.92 13.70 -0.02
C TRP A 645 -20.21 13.92 1.47
N PRO A 646 -19.30 13.50 2.37
CA PRO A 646 -19.41 13.84 3.79
C PRO A 646 -19.43 15.36 3.97
N ARG A 647 -20.21 15.85 4.95
CA ARG A 647 -20.34 17.29 5.20
C ARG A 647 -19.01 17.98 5.51
N SER A 648 -18.05 17.23 6.05
CA SER A 648 -16.69 17.65 6.40
C SER A 648 -15.75 17.79 5.20
N LEU A 649 -16.11 17.29 4.01
CA LEU A 649 -15.23 17.33 2.84
C LEU A 649 -15.74 18.34 1.81
N ARG A 650 -14.82 19.11 1.24
CA ARG A 650 -15.10 20.07 0.16
C ARG A 650 -14.14 19.86 -1.01
N PRO A 651 -14.62 19.36 -2.15
CA PRO A 651 -13.78 19.22 -3.34
C PRO A 651 -13.25 20.57 -3.83
N ALA A 652 -11.95 20.65 -4.11
CA ALA A 652 -11.32 21.82 -4.70
C ALA A 652 -11.57 21.86 -6.22
N GLY A 653 -12.79 22.19 -6.65
CA GLY A 653 -13.19 22.17 -8.07
C GLY A 653 -12.67 23.32 -8.94
N HIS A 654 -12.00 24.31 -8.35
CA HIS A 654 -11.39 25.45 -9.04
C HIS A 654 -10.10 25.86 -8.33
N LEU A 655 -9.26 26.66 -9.00
CA LEU A 655 -8.03 27.20 -8.41
C LEU A 655 -8.40 28.15 -7.26
N VAL A 656 -7.95 27.86 -6.05
CA VAL A 656 -8.21 28.68 -4.85
C VAL A 656 -6.91 29.04 -4.15
N PHE A 657 -6.92 30.13 -3.39
CA PHE A 657 -5.82 30.42 -2.47
C PHE A 657 -5.76 29.37 -1.37
N TRP A 658 -4.55 29.08 -0.89
CA TRP A 658 -4.38 28.23 0.27
C TRP A 658 -5.09 28.86 1.47
N PRO A 659 -5.96 28.13 2.19
CA PRO A 659 -6.76 28.71 3.28
C PRO A 659 -5.92 28.97 4.55
N GLY A 660 -6.38 29.88 5.40
CA GLY A 660 -5.79 30.14 6.71
C GLY A 660 -4.68 31.21 6.73
N SER A 661 -4.26 31.59 7.94
CA SER A 661 -3.17 32.54 8.21
C SER A 661 -1.90 31.86 8.73
N GLY A 662 -1.95 30.56 9.00
CA GLY A 662 -0.83 29.73 9.45
C GLY A 662 -0.06 29.09 8.29
N PRO A 663 0.99 28.31 8.58
CA PRO A 663 1.70 27.56 7.56
C PRO A 663 0.77 26.48 6.99
N GLY A 664 0.58 26.49 5.67
CA GLY A 664 -0.35 25.57 5.03
C GLY A 664 -0.04 24.10 5.31
N ARG A 665 -1.05 23.27 5.59
CA ARG A 665 -0.88 21.85 5.91
C ARG A 665 -1.71 20.92 5.04
N ALA A 666 -1.09 19.83 4.61
CA ALA A 666 -1.73 18.86 3.74
C ALA A 666 -1.50 17.42 4.20
N LEU A 667 -2.51 16.58 4.01
CA LEU A 667 -2.42 15.14 4.08
C LEU A 667 -2.38 14.56 2.67
N VAL A 668 -1.38 13.73 2.37
CA VAL A 668 -1.32 12.93 1.14
C VAL A 668 -1.66 11.49 1.48
N ASN A 669 -2.63 10.91 0.78
CA ASN A 669 -3.10 9.54 1.02
C ASN A 669 -2.82 8.62 -0.18
N ALA A 670 -2.41 7.37 0.10
CA ALA A 670 -2.32 6.31 -0.90
C ALA A 670 -2.93 5.02 -0.36
N VAL A 671 -3.71 4.34 -1.20
CA VAL A 671 -4.35 3.06 -0.89
C VAL A 671 -3.89 2.05 -1.93
N GLY A 672 -3.13 1.04 -1.49
CA GLY A 672 -2.67 -0.05 -2.33
C GLY A 672 -3.76 -1.09 -2.54
N ALA A 673 -3.87 -1.62 -3.76
CA ALA A 673 -4.85 -2.65 -4.12
C ALA A 673 -4.73 -3.94 -3.28
N THR A 674 -3.56 -4.19 -2.70
CA THR A 674 -3.27 -5.36 -1.85
C THR A 674 -3.57 -5.10 -0.35
N GLY A 675 -3.99 -3.89 0.01
CA GLY A 675 -4.44 -3.52 1.35
C GLY A 675 -3.50 -2.58 2.11
N THR A 676 -2.29 -2.31 1.62
CA THR A 676 -1.34 -1.40 2.29
C THR A 676 -1.71 0.07 2.09
N TYR A 677 -1.80 0.82 3.18
CA TYR A 677 -2.04 2.26 3.20
C TYR A 677 -0.73 3.01 3.41
N GLY A 678 -0.59 4.19 2.80
CA GLY A 678 0.50 5.12 3.04
C GLY A 678 -0.02 6.55 3.23
N HIS A 679 0.55 7.26 4.18
CA HIS A 679 0.16 8.62 4.56
C HIS A 679 1.39 9.51 4.72
N ALA A 680 1.30 10.76 4.28
CA ALA A 680 2.27 11.81 4.60
C ALA A 680 1.56 13.09 4.99
N VAL A 681 1.94 13.67 6.13
CA VAL A 681 1.46 14.97 6.60
C VAL A 681 2.57 15.98 6.38
N LEU A 682 2.26 17.00 5.58
CA LEU A 682 3.17 18.03 5.16
C LEU A 682 2.73 19.39 5.68
N ARG A 683 3.73 20.22 5.98
CA ARG A 683 3.58 21.64 6.23
C ARG A 683 4.38 22.43 5.20
N ALA A 684 3.82 23.54 4.73
CA ALA A 684 4.52 24.50 3.89
C ALA A 684 5.84 24.91 4.56
N TRP A 685 6.90 24.99 3.75
CA TRP A 685 8.16 25.52 4.25
C TRP A 685 7.93 26.93 4.80
N PRO A 686 8.42 27.26 6.01
CA PRO A 686 8.16 28.56 6.60
C PRO A 686 8.61 29.66 5.64
N PRO A 687 7.82 30.73 5.45
CA PRO A 687 8.30 31.92 4.78
C PRO A 687 9.52 32.39 5.56
N THR A 688 10.72 32.13 5.05
CA THR A 688 11.88 32.89 5.49
C THR A 688 11.50 34.35 5.21
N GLY A 689 11.60 35.27 6.18
CA GLY A 689 11.23 36.70 6.04
C GLY A 689 12.04 37.48 4.98
N ALA A 690 12.14 36.90 3.79
CA ALA A 690 13.06 37.07 2.69
C ALA A 690 12.40 36.69 1.35
N ASP A 691 11.08 36.48 1.33
CA ASP A 691 10.27 36.59 0.10
C ASP A 691 10.27 38.04 -0.44
N GLY A 692 10.76 38.99 0.36
CA GLY A 692 11.36 40.23 -0.12
C GLY A 692 12.73 39.97 -0.74
N GLY A 693 12.79 39.29 -1.89
CA GLY A 693 14.00 39.15 -2.72
C GLY A 693 14.64 40.49 -3.11
N ALA A 694 13.93 41.61 -2.87
CA ALA A 694 14.41 42.97 -3.04
C ALA A 694 15.16 43.55 -1.81
N GLU A 695 14.94 43.04 -0.58
CA GLU A 695 15.49 43.66 0.65
C GLU A 695 16.77 42.99 1.18
N ARG A 696 17.05 41.74 0.79
CA ARG A 696 18.43 41.21 0.82
C ARG A 696 19.19 41.81 -0.36
N SER A 697 19.33 43.13 -0.31
CA SER A 697 20.03 43.94 -1.28
C SER A 697 21.34 43.27 -1.64
N ASP A 698 21.46 43.00 -2.93
CA ASP A 698 22.71 42.80 -3.63
C ASP A 698 23.76 43.73 -3.02
N ARG A 699 24.73 43.18 -2.27
CA ARG A 699 25.75 43.98 -1.56
C ARG A 699 26.75 44.64 -2.54
N GLY A 700 26.34 44.88 -3.79
CA GLY A 700 27.15 45.47 -4.85
C GLY A 700 28.30 44.56 -5.31
N GLY A 701 28.08 43.24 -5.31
CA GLY A 701 29.10 42.26 -5.68
C GLY A 701 29.02 41.85 -7.16
N ARG A 702 30.17 41.71 -7.83
CA ARG A 702 30.26 40.94 -9.08
C ARG A 702 30.44 39.47 -8.71
N TYR A 703 29.57 38.60 -9.22
CA TYR A 703 29.62 37.17 -8.95
C TYR A 703 29.98 36.37 -10.20
N ALA A 704 30.55 35.18 -9.97
CA ALA A 704 30.85 34.20 -11.02
C ALA A 704 29.74 33.14 -11.10
N PHE A 705 29.26 32.89 -12.33
CA PHE A 705 28.22 31.93 -12.66
C PHE A 705 28.81 30.85 -13.57
N PRO A 706 29.31 29.74 -13.01
CA PRO A 706 29.78 28.63 -13.81
C PRO A 706 28.60 27.87 -14.43
N LEU A 707 28.70 27.58 -15.72
CA LEU A 707 27.79 26.72 -16.46
C LEU A 707 28.57 25.57 -17.06
N THR A 708 27.96 24.40 -17.12
CA THR A 708 28.61 23.21 -17.65
C THR A 708 27.63 22.23 -18.28
N ALA A 709 28.10 21.53 -19.32
CA ALA A 709 27.35 20.51 -20.03
C ALA A 709 28.31 19.53 -20.74
N GLN A 710 27.77 18.46 -21.34
CA GLN A 710 28.56 17.52 -22.14
C GLN A 710 28.98 18.10 -23.50
N THR A 711 28.15 18.95 -24.11
CA THR A 711 28.40 19.53 -25.43
C THR A 711 28.10 21.03 -25.46
N ASP A 712 28.62 21.72 -26.47
CA ASP A 712 28.43 23.16 -26.61
C ASP A 712 26.94 23.49 -26.88
N GLU A 713 26.23 22.61 -27.60
CA GLU A 713 24.78 22.74 -27.85
C GLU A 713 23.97 22.65 -26.55
N ARG A 714 24.31 21.70 -25.67
CA ARG A 714 23.64 21.55 -24.36
C ARG A 714 23.97 22.69 -23.41
N LEU A 715 25.20 23.23 -23.50
CA LEU A 715 25.59 24.41 -22.75
C LEU A 715 24.75 25.63 -23.16
N ALA A 716 24.55 25.83 -24.47
CA ALA A 716 23.70 26.89 -25.01
C ALA A 716 22.22 26.72 -24.60
N GLU A 717 21.70 25.50 -24.64
CA GLU A 717 20.34 25.20 -24.19
C GLU A 717 20.14 25.47 -22.68
N LEU A 718 21.08 25.04 -21.84
CA LEU A 718 21.08 25.35 -20.41
C LEU A 718 21.13 26.85 -20.15
N ALA A 719 21.94 27.60 -20.91
CA ALA A 719 22.00 29.06 -20.81
C ALA A 719 20.63 29.70 -21.12
N GLY A 720 19.96 29.25 -22.17
CA GLY A 720 18.61 29.70 -22.52
C GLY A 720 17.57 29.35 -21.46
N LEU A 721 17.62 28.15 -20.87
CA LEU A 721 16.75 27.73 -19.76
C LEU A 721 16.94 28.63 -18.53
N LEU A 722 18.19 28.90 -18.16
CA LEU A 722 18.54 29.79 -17.04
C LEU A 722 18.06 31.22 -17.30
N SER A 723 18.29 31.77 -18.49
CA SER A 723 17.81 33.11 -18.83
C SER A 723 16.29 33.23 -18.71
N ARG A 724 15.54 32.22 -19.21
CA ARG A 724 14.08 32.16 -19.06
C ARG A 724 13.65 32.12 -17.60
N ARG A 725 14.30 31.29 -16.76
CA ARG A 725 14.00 31.20 -15.33
C ARG A 725 14.22 32.52 -14.59
N LEU A 726 15.28 33.26 -14.94
CA LEU A 726 15.56 34.58 -14.37
C LEU A 726 14.60 35.67 -14.88
N GLY A 727 13.82 35.38 -15.92
CA GLY A 727 12.73 36.23 -16.39
C GLY A 727 11.38 35.98 -15.76
N THR A 728 11.22 34.92 -14.96
CA THR A 728 9.96 34.58 -14.29
C THR A 728 9.98 34.97 -12.81
N ARG A 729 8.86 35.53 -12.32
CA ARG A 729 8.72 35.93 -10.91
C ARG A 729 8.27 34.76 -10.02
N PRO A 730 8.75 34.69 -8.75
CA PRO A 730 9.79 35.54 -8.17
C PRO A 730 11.18 35.23 -8.73
N VAL A 731 11.96 36.28 -8.95
CA VAL A 731 13.36 36.20 -9.41
C VAL A 731 14.23 35.89 -8.19
N PRO A 732 15.07 34.83 -8.23
CA PRO A 732 15.99 34.54 -7.14
C PRO A 732 17.03 35.64 -6.95
N ALA A 733 17.54 35.81 -5.73
CA ALA A 733 18.63 36.74 -5.47
C ALA A 733 19.89 36.30 -6.23
N LEU A 734 20.63 37.26 -6.78
CA LEU A 734 21.77 36.98 -7.66
C LEU A 734 22.85 36.13 -6.97
N GLY A 735 23.14 36.40 -5.69
CA GLY A 735 24.06 35.58 -4.89
C GLY A 735 23.58 34.14 -4.67
N ASP A 736 22.28 33.91 -4.55
CA ASP A 736 21.71 32.55 -4.42
C ASP A 736 21.91 31.76 -5.72
N VAL A 737 21.73 32.42 -6.87
CA VAL A 737 21.99 31.84 -8.20
C VAL A 737 23.47 31.47 -8.34
N ALA A 738 24.37 32.38 -7.97
CA ALA A 738 25.81 32.14 -8.01
C ALA A 738 26.21 30.95 -7.11
N LEU A 739 25.79 30.93 -5.84
CA LEU A 739 26.10 29.84 -4.92
C LEU A 739 25.64 28.47 -5.46
N THR A 740 24.42 28.42 -6.00
CA THR A 740 23.81 27.20 -6.54
C THR A 740 24.61 26.68 -7.73
N LEU A 741 24.97 27.55 -8.68
CA LEU A 741 25.74 27.16 -9.85
C LEU A 741 27.18 26.75 -9.49
N GLN A 742 27.81 27.41 -8.52
CA GLN A 742 29.18 27.14 -8.09
C GLN A 742 29.36 25.80 -7.36
N SER A 743 28.40 25.43 -6.50
CA SER A 743 28.58 24.30 -5.58
C SER A 743 27.50 23.21 -5.66
N GLY A 744 26.45 23.48 -6.43
CA GLY A 744 25.28 22.62 -6.58
C GLY A 744 25.13 22.00 -7.96
N ARG A 745 26.19 22.00 -8.78
CA ARG A 745 26.20 21.41 -10.12
C ARG A 745 27.40 20.50 -10.30
N THR A 746 27.18 19.34 -10.90
CA THR A 746 28.27 18.44 -11.31
C THR A 746 29.01 19.08 -12.48
N HIS A 747 30.33 19.23 -12.36
CA HIS A 747 31.14 19.82 -13.42
C HIS A 747 31.39 18.81 -14.56
N LEU A 748 31.05 19.21 -15.78
CA LEU A 748 31.18 18.42 -17.01
C LEU A 748 32.27 19.03 -17.92
N GLU A 749 32.40 18.48 -19.13
CA GLU A 749 33.50 18.76 -20.06
C GLU A 749 33.44 20.18 -20.65
N ARG A 750 32.25 20.63 -21.06
CA ARG A 750 32.06 21.99 -21.58
C ARG A 750 31.76 22.91 -20.43
N ARG A 751 32.51 24.01 -20.36
CA ARG A 751 32.52 24.93 -19.23
C ARG A 751 32.53 26.37 -19.71
N ALA A 752 31.63 27.18 -19.17
CA ALA A 752 31.61 28.62 -19.32
C ALA A 752 31.50 29.27 -17.93
N VAL A 753 32.09 30.44 -17.76
CA VAL A 753 31.90 31.25 -16.57
C VAL A 753 31.43 32.61 -17.03
N LEU A 754 30.29 33.05 -16.50
CA LEU A 754 29.77 34.39 -16.71
C LEU A 754 30.02 35.22 -15.45
N GLU A 755 30.26 36.52 -15.61
CA GLU A 755 30.43 37.45 -14.49
C GLU A 755 29.42 38.58 -14.61
N ALA A 756 28.60 38.77 -13.57
CA ALA A 756 27.55 39.78 -13.57
C ALA A 756 27.36 40.38 -12.17
N SER A 757 26.95 41.64 -12.14
CA SER A 757 26.56 42.37 -10.93
C SER A 757 25.07 42.64 -10.86
N THR A 758 24.30 42.31 -11.90
CA THR A 758 22.84 42.44 -11.92
C THR A 758 22.19 41.24 -12.60
N THR A 759 20.90 41.02 -12.34
CA THR A 759 20.13 39.97 -13.02
C THR A 759 20.07 40.23 -14.52
N GLU A 760 19.93 41.49 -14.93
CA GLU A 760 19.87 41.92 -16.32
C GLU A 760 21.19 41.67 -17.06
N GLU A 761 22.33 41.97 -16.42
CA GLU A 761 23.66 41.63 -16.96
C GLU A 761 23.81 40.13 -17.14
N LEU A 762 23.42 39.33 -16.13
CA LEU A 762 23.50 37.88 -16.21
C LEU A 762 22.63 37.32 -17.33
N ARG A 763 21.39 37.80 -17.46
CA ARG A 763 20.47 37.36 -18.52
C ARG A 763 21.00 37.69 -19.92
N SER A 764 21.51 38.90 -20.11
CA SER A 764 22.14 39.29 -21.38
C SER A 764 23.31 38.37 -21.75
N ALA A 765 24.16 38.03 -20.78
CA ALA A 765 25.27 37.12 -20.99
C ALA A 765 24.82 35.67 -21.27
N LEU A 766 23.75 35.21 -20.62
CA LEU A 766 23.14 33.89 -20.88
C LEU A 766 22.49 33.83 -22.27
N ASP A 767 21.79 34.88 -22.69
CA ASP A 767 21.17 34.97 -24.01
C ASP A 767 22.24 34.94 -25.12
N ALA A 768 23.33 35.70 -24.94
CA ALA A 768 24.46 35.66 -25.87
C ALA A 768 25.11 34.27 -25.96
N LEU A 769 25.25 33.57 -24.83
CA LEU A 769 25.77 32.20 -24.81
C LEU A 769 24.80 31.21 -25.48
N ALA A 770 23.49 31.39 -25.28
CA ALA A 770 22.45 30.57 -25.91
C ALA A 770 22.41 30.73 -27.43
N GLU A 771 22.79 31.91 -27.95
CA GLU A 771 22.93 32.20 -29.39
C GLU A 771 24.26 31.70 -29.99
N GLY A 772 25.09 30.99 -29.21
CA GLY A 772 26.39 30.48 -29.64
C GLY A 772 27.54 31.48 -29.54
N GLY A 773 27.34 32.60 -28.84
CA GLY A 773 28.38 33.58 -28.55
C GLY A 773 29.49 32.99 -27.68
N ALA A 774 30.73 33.45 -27.90
CA ALA A 774 31.85 33.03 -27.07
C ALA A 774 31.68 33.54 -25.62
N PRO A 775 31.97 32.72 -24.59
CA PRO A 775 31.91 33.18 -23.21
C PRO A 775 32.91 34.33 -23.01
N PRO A 776 32.51 35.42 -22.32
CA PRO A 776 33.36 36.57 -22.09
C PRO A 776 34.70 36.17 -21.44
N ALA A 777 35.73 36.99 -21.66
CA ALA A 777 37.02 36.78 -21.03
C ALA A 777 36.89 36.97 -19.51
N VAL A 778 37.43 36.03 -18.74
CA VAL A 778 37.48 36.09 -17.28
C VAL A 778 38.89 36.48 -16.87
N THR A 779 39.03 37.45 -15.97
CA THR A 779 40.35 37.97 -15.54
C THR A 779 40.91 37.22 -14.33
N ASP A 780 40.06 36.54 -13.58
CA ASP A 780 40.45 35.71 -12.43
C ASP A 780 41.14 34.41 -12.88
N ALA A 781 42.31 34.13 -12.29
CA ALA A 781 43.14 32.98 -12.64
C ALA A 781 42.50 31.64 -12.26
N ALA A 782 41.78 31.56 -11.12
CA ALA A 782 41.11 30.35 -10.68
C ALA A 782 39.92 30.03 -11.59
N LEU A 783 39.12 31.03 -11.95
CA LEU A 783 38.00 30.86 -12.88
C LEU A 783 38.49 30.45 -14.29
N THR A 784 39.63 31.00 -14.74
CA THR A 784 40.28 30.60 -15.99
C THR A 784 40.75 29.14 -15.95
N ALA A 785 41.33 28.71 -14.83
CA ALA A 785 41.74 27.32 -14.63
C ALA A 785 40.53 26.37 -14.62
N TRP A 786 39.43 26.75 -13.95
CA TRP A 786 38.20 25.95 -13.94
C TRP A 786 37.59 25.79 -15.32
N ARG A 787 37.51 26.88 -16.11
CA ARG A 787 37.07 26.85 -17.51
C ARG A 787 37.92 25.91 -18.38
N SER A 788 39.19 25.73 -18.02
CA SER A 788 40.14 24.85 -18.70
C SER A 788 40.11 23.39 -18.19
N GLY A 789 39.20 23.05 -17.27
CA GLY A 789 38.99 21.69 -16.78
C GLY A 789 39.49 21.42 -15.36
N ALA A 790 40.16 22.37 -14.69
CA ALA A 790 40.59 22.17 -13.31
C ALA A 790 39.41 22.15 -12.34
N ASP A 791 39.52 21.37 -11.25
CA ASP A 791 38.66 21.55 -10.09
C ASP A 791 39.25 22.63 -9.19
N ILE A 792 38.43 23.60 -8.79
CA ILE A 792 38.84 24.70 -7.92
C ILE A 792 38.00 24.69 -6.64
N ASP A 793 38.54 25.27 -5.57
CA ASP A 793 37.77 25.53 -4.37
C ASP A 793 36.93 26.81 -4.54
N TRP A 794 35.62 26.62 -4.67
CA TRP A 794 34.67 27.72 -4.79
C TRP A 794 34.46 28.52 -3.49
N SER A 795 34.99 28.07 -2.35
CA SER A 795 34.80 28.74 -1.05
C SER A 795 35.17 30.23 -1.07
N GLY A 796 36.22 30.60 -1.80
CA GLY A 796 36.67 31.99 -1.98
C GLY A 796 35.75 32.85 -2.86
N HIS A 797 34.86 32.25 -3.64
CA HIS A 797 33.91 32.93 -4.53
C HIS A 797 32.47 32.87 -4.01
N ARG A 798 32.24 32.23 -2.86
CA ARG A 798 30.89 32.05 -2.29
C ARG A 798 30.31 33.39 -1.84
N PRO A 799 29.11 33.76 -2.33
CA PRO A 799 28.41 34.94 -1.83
C PRO A 799 28.03 34.77 -0.35
N ALA A 800 28.35 35.77 0.47
CA ALA A 800 28.07 35.71 1.90
C ALA A 800 26.56 35.70 2.18
N GLY A 801 26.08 34.71 2.93
CA GLY A 801 24.67 34.58 3.31
C GLY A 801 23.73 34.11 2.19
N ALA A 802 24.28 33.69 1.05
CA ALA A 802 23.48 33.06 -0.01
C ALA A 802 23.00 31.67 0.40
N ARG A 803 21.90 31.25 -0.23
CA ARG A 803 21.28 29.92 -0.09
C ARG A 803 21.16 29.24 -1.44
N ARG A 804 21.04 27.91 -1.44
CA ARG A 804 20.72 27.15 -2.64
C ARG A 804 19.31 27.50 -3.10
N VAL A 805 19.09 27.62 -4.40
CA VAL A 805 17.77 27.88 -4.97
C VAL A 805 17.49 26.96 -6.15
N PRO A 806 16.23 26.56 -6.38
CA PRO A 806 15.87 25.78 -7.57
C PRO A 806 16.18 26.54 -8.86
N LEU A 807 17.04 25.94 -9.68
CA LEU A 807 17.38 26.38 -11.03
C LEU A 807 17.19 25.22 -12.01
N PRO A 808 16.97 25.51 -13.31
CA PRO A 808 16.96 24.49 -14.36
C PRO A 808 18.12 23.49 -14.24
N SER A 809 17.80 22.24 -14.51
CA SER A 809 18.75 21.12 -14.58
C SER A 809 19.41 21.05 -15.96
N LEU A 810 20.41 20.17 -16.09
CA LEU A 810 21.05 19.85 -17.36
C LEU A 810 20.02 19.30 -18.38
N PRO A 811 19.95 19.83 -19.61
CA PRO A 811 19.13 19.23 -20.65
C PRO A 811 19.79 17.94 -21.18
N PHE A 812 19.25 16.78 -20.82
CA PHE A 812 19.79 15.47 -21.23
C PHE A 812 19.70 15.23 -22.73
N ALA A 813 20.63 14.43 -23.27
CA ALA A 813 20.50 13.92 -24.63
C ALA A 813 19.35 12.90 -24.74
N ARG A 814 18.37 13.19 -25.60
CA ARG A 814 17.31 12.24 -25.97
C ARG A 814 17.81 11.31 -27.08
N VAL A 815 18.70 10.39 -26.73
CA VAL A 815 19.25 9.40 -27.65
C VAL A 815 18.32 8.18 -27.67
N PRO A 816 17.64 7.86 -28.79
CA PRO A 816 16.81 6.67 -28.89
C PRO A 816 17.68 5.42 -28.77
N LEU A 817 17.23 4.45 -27.98
CA LEU A 817 17.88 3.15 -27.86
C LEU A 817 17.17 2.11 -28.75
N PRO A 818 17.89 1.17 -29.37
CA PRO A 818 17.27 0.09 -30.12
C PRO A 818 16.40 -0.79 -29.18
N GLY A 819 15.21 -1.14 -29.65
CA GLY A 819 14.20 -1.93 -28.92
C GLY A 819 14.47 -3.42 -28.82
#